data_AF-A0A970TYQ1-F1
#
_entry.id   AF-A0A970TYQ1-F1
#
_cell.length_a   1.000
_cell.length_b   1.000
_cell.length_c   1.000
_cell.angle_alpha   90.00
_cell.angle_beta   90.00
_cell.angle_gamma   90.00
#
_symmetry.space_group_name_H-M   'P 1'
#
loop_
_entity.id
_entity.type
_entity.pdbx_description
1 polymer ?
#
loop_
_entity_poly.entity_id
_entity_poly.type
_entity_poly.pdbx_seq_one_letter_code
_entity_poly.pdbx_strand_id
1 'polypeptide(L)'
;MNALSTINKTKKHAHRMKRLLFLLCFVLGAVALHLPAQAFEAGAAKIEITPPIGTPLNGYGDRMGKNSTGVHDPLWARALYLNDGNTQLFWVSLDLVAVNPELRQRVEELVADLINPENIILTATHTHNGHGGMCRNIPFRFVSGRFIPDVLETTAVRIAEAMKNAFSKRRTAALGYAVGYHDGITVNRRYSGGPVDPQLGVIMIEDSDGNPIAFLSNLAAHPTSIGDGDKFNFSADYPGFYYDEMDSLLGADCVSFFLNGAEGNQTISPPGNKGGWERTEAMGRALANQAFELSQSLSFSQPTLSYTQKMASLPPSLASFFHPDEVLIASLEINDLLISFFPGEPCVELGLKMRSIALNHGYGAHLSVGLSNDYLGYFVPRHLYADLTYESAMTFFGPGTEDWFYEQFESVMTRGAAAPDPVEAFKEAPVETLDGGSLVTLSGSPQHRGLQRGNLFTADIQMRYEQRVVQSVAQGTWLPEGGFWKSIPSFVNVPVLALAFMGMGSRNLLKDISLELLQEMEGMATGARLPFDGLWLLQNAPLYDSIDDKALLYAAPICTMAAVIGKRAGKEELIIGRNLDWRLQEKGVVTKVLPDEGHAFLQAGFTWNAGLLTAMNEKGLVLCVERLHPEVGQLPEKAPLEFLLRDIIQYAVSYADAIERLQRIDHIRNTHVLVAGMEGQNPRAAIVEMGETVTVREAEDGVLLGVLPENVQASSATRKRYATARELLNAQPELSVETLKQILTGAGQPAVDNLERIWNAQTRHSVVFLPSAQVMEVAFPVPSGTVGKFTRLSLSEKNYD
;
A
#
# COMPACT_ATOMS: atom_id res chain seq x y z
N MET A 1 -4.72 -75.00 -71.00
CA MET A 1 -3.65 -74.73 -70.02
C MET A 1 -3.06 -73.33 -70.24
N ASN A 2 -3.80 -72.25 -69.97
CA ASN A 2 -3.28 -70.87 -70.15
C ASN A 2 -3.96 -69.80 -69.25
N ALA A 3 -4.46 -70.19 -68.06
CA ALA A 3 -5.08 -69.24 -67.12
C ALA A 3 -4.35 -69.14 -65.76
N LEU A 4 -3.36 -70.00 -65.48
CA LEU A 4 -2.72 -70.09 -64.16
C LEU A 4 -1.36 -69.35 -64.07
N SER A 5 -0.77 -68.90 -65.18
CA SER A 5 0.54 -68.20 -65.14
C SER A 5 0.43 -66.68 -65.00
N THR A 6 -0.71 -66.08 -65.36
CA THR A 6 -0.90 -64.62 -65.36
C THR A 6 -1.24 -64.06 -63.98
N ILE A 7 -1.92 -64.83 -63.12
CA ILE A 7 -2.35 -64.40 -61.78
C ILE A 7 -1.18 -64.36 -60.76
N ASN A 8 -0.16 -65.20 -60.94
CA ASN A 8 1.00 -65.21 -60.05
C ASN A 8 2.01 -64.08 -60.32
N LYS A 9 2.05 -63.52 -61.55
CA LYS A 9 2.90 -62.36 -61.86
C LYS A 9 2.32 -61.04 -61.33
N THR A 10 1.00 -60.86 -61.37
CA THR A 10 0.31 -59.66 -60.87
C THR A 10 0.28 -59.60 -59.34
N LYS A 11 0.12 -60.73 -58.63
CA LYS A 11 0.24 -60.76 -57.16
C LYS A 11 1.66 -60.48 -56.67
N LYS A 12 2.71 -60.99 -57.34
CA LYS A 12 4.11 -60.67 -57.00
C LYS A 12 4.46 -59.20 -57.26
N HIS A 13 3.92 -58.58 -58.30
CA HIS A 13 4.10 -57.14 -58.56
C HIS A 13 3.37 -56.27 -57.53
N ALA A 14 2.11 -56.60 -57.20
CA ALA A 14 1.36 -55.86 -56.18
C ALA A 14 1.99 -55.99 -54.78
N HIS A 15 2.58 -57.14 -54.43
CA HIS A 15 3.26 -57.33 -53.15
C HIS A 15 4.63 -56.65 -53.10
N ARG A 16 5.38 -56.61 -54.21
CA ARG A 16 6.60 -55.79 -54.34
C ARG A 16 6.31 -54.30 -54.27
N MET A 17 5.23 -53.84 -54.92
CA MET A 17 4.86 -52.43 -54.94
C MET A 17 4.30 -51.96 -53.59
N LYS A 18 3.52 -52.80 -52.89
CA LYS A 18 3.12 -52.54 -51.49
C LYS A 18 4.29 -52.55 -50.52
N ARG A 19 5.26 -53.47 -50.67
CA ARG A 19 6.49 -53.45 -49.85
C ARG A 19 7.37 -52.23 -50.15
N LEU A 20 7.46 -51.79 -51.41
CA LEU A 20 8.21 -50.60 -51.79
C LEU A 20 7.52 -49.32 -51.27
N LEU A 21 6.19 -49.24 -51.34
CA LEU A 21 5.41 -48.14 -50.76
C LEU A 21 5.49 -48.12 -49.23
N PHE A 22 5.46 -49.29 -48.57
CA PHE A 22 5.60 -49.39 -47.12
C PHE A 22 7.03 -49.03 -46.68
N LEU A 23 8.07 -49.46 -47.43
CA LEU A 23 9.45 -49.06 -47.17
C LEU A 23 9.66 -47.55 -47.43
N LEU A 24 9.03 -46.98 -48.46
CA LEU A 24 9.10 -45.55 -48.76
C LEU A 24 8.36 -44.73 -47.70
N CYS A 25 7.20 -45.18 -47.20
CA CYS A 25 6.49 -44.56 -46.08
C CYS A 25 7.20 -44.76 -44.73
N PHE A 26 7.96 -45.85 -44.54
CA PHE A 26 8.76 -46.07 -43.35
C PHE A 26 10.06 -45.25 -43.38
N VAL A 27 10.66 -45.05 -44.57
CA VAL A 27 11.81 -44.16 -44.76
C VAL A 27 11.39 -42.69 -44.73
N LEU A 28 10.20 -42.33 -45.25
CA LEU A 28 9.64 -40.97 -45.11
C LEU A 28 9.08 -40.70 -43.69
N GLY A 29 8.65 -41.75 -42.96
CA GLY A 29 8.22 -41.64 -41.55
C GLY A 29 9.38 -41.68 -40.54
N ALA A 30 10.50 -42.32 -40.89
CA ALA A 30 11.75 -42.28 -40.12
C ALA A 30 12.62 -41.05 -40.43
N VAL A 31 12.28 -40.30 -41.48
CA VAL A 31 12.66 -38.89 -41.66
C VAL A 31 11.49 -38.02 -41.19
N ALA A 32 10.93 -38.32 -40.02
CA ALA A 32 10.53 -37.22 -39.15
C ALA A 32 11.84 -36.49 -38.85
N LEU A 33 12.09 -35.40 -39.58
CA LEU A 33 13.14 -34.46 -39.27
C LEU A 33 13.08 -34.24 -37.75
N HIS A 34 13.99 -34.86 -37.00
CA HIS A 34 14.53 -34.24 -35.81
C HIS A 34 15.20 -32.99 -36.36
N LEU A 35 14.40 -31.92 -36.57
CA LEU A 35 14.95 -30.59 -36.56
C LEU A 35 15.77 -30.56 -35.27
N PRO A 36 17.10 -30.41 -35.33
CA PRO A 36 17.88 -30.29 -34.12
C PRO A 36 17.23 -29.18 -33.29
N ALA A 37 16.99 -29.44 -32.01
CA ALA A 37 16.59 -28.37 -31.10
C ALA A 37 17.55 -27.20 -31.35
N GLN A 38 17.00 -26.03 -31.67
CA GLN A 38 17.82 -24.87 -31.98
C GLN A 38 18.72 -24.63 -30.77
N ALA A 39 20.03 -24.58 -31.01
CA ALA A 39 20.98 -24.37 -29.93
C ALA A 39 20.73 -22.99 -29.30
N PHE A 40 20.81 -22.90 -27.98
CA PHE A 40 20.74 -21.63 -27.27
C PHE A 40 21.76 -20.64 -27.83
N GLU A 41 21.28 -19.48 -28.25
CA GLU A 41 22.10 -18.37 -28.74
C GLU A 41 22.06 -17.22 -27.75
N ALA A 42 23.23 -16.63 -27.51
CA ALA A 42 23.35 -15.40 -26.76
C ALA A 42 24.34 -14.44 -27.42
N GLY A 43 24.09 -13.14 -27.28
CA GLY A 43 25.00 -12.10 -27.74
C GLY A 43 24.88 -10.87 -26.84
N ALA A 44 26.01 -10.21 -26.56
CA ALA A 44 26.03 -9.04 -25.70
C ALA A 44 26.84 -7.89 -26.32
N ALA A 45 26.42 -6.67 -26.02
CA ALA A 45 27.14 -5.45 -26.39
C ALA A 45 26.88 -4.33 -25.38
N LYS A 46 27.86 -3.45 -25.21
CA LYS A 46 27.71 -2.19 -24.47
C LYS A 46 27.97 -0.99 -25.36
N ILE A 47 27.31 0.12 -25.08
CA ILE A 47 27.51 1.39 -25.78
C ILE A 47 27.37 2.56 -24.80
N GLU A 48 28.17 3.60 -25.00
CA GLU A 48 28.12 4.78 -24.16
C GLU A 48 26.87 5.62 -24.46
N ILE A 49 26.20 6.05 -23.39
CA ILE A 49 25.01 6.91 -23.38
C ILE A 49 25.22 8.23 -22.62
N THR A 50 26.45 8.57 -22.23
CA THR A 50 26.76 9.84 -21.53
C THR A 50 26.38 11.04 -22.40
N PRO A 51 25.50 11.95 -21.92
CA PRO A 51 25.18 13.16 -22.67
C PRO A 51 26.21 14.27 -22.40
N PRO A 52 26.20 15.37 -23.18
CA PRO A 52 27.06 16.51 -22.93
C PRO A 52 26.87 17.12 -21.53
N ILE A 53 27.96 17.65 -20.97
CA ILE A 53 27.93 18.47 -19.74
C ILE A 53 26.92 19.61 -19.91
N GLY A 54 26.15 19.89 -18.85
CA GLY A 54 25.04 20.85 -18.91
C GLY A 54 23.68 20.21 -19.17
N THR A 55 23.64 18.88 -19.34
CA THR A 55 22.42 18.07 -19.31
C THR A 55 21.98 17.84 -17.85
N PRO A 56 20.67 17.85 -17.53
CA PRO A 56 20.18 17.52 -16.18
C PRO A 56 20.69 16.17 -15.66
N LEU A 57 20.95 16.09 -14.35
CA LEU A 57 21.01 14.79 -13.65
C LEU A 57 19.63 14.35 -13.21
N ASN A 58 19.48 13.08 -12.82
CA ASN A 58 18.26 12.54 -12.23
C ASN A 58 18.52 11.97 -10.82
N GLY A 59 17.48 11.79 -10.00
CA GLY A 59 17.57 11.10 -8.70
C GLY A 59 17.36 12.04 -7.51
N TYR A 60 18.41 12.73 -7.05
CA TYR A 60 18.30 13.56 -5.85
C TYR A 60 17.39 14.78 -6.02
N GLY A 61 16.34 14.85 -5.20
CA GLY A 61 15.41 15.98 -5.16
C GLY A 61 16.05 17.32 -4.74
N ASP A 62 17.09 17.29 -3.91
CA ASP A 62 17.80 18.50 -3.47
C ASP A 62 18.57 19.21 -4.60
N ARG A 63 18.80 18.52 -5.72
CA ARG A 63 19.35 19.13 -6.94
C ARG A 63 18.35 20.04 -7.63
N MET A 64 17.05 19.89 -7.39
CA MET A 64 16.00 20.71 -8.02
C MET A 64 16.13 20.72 -9.56
N GLY A 65 16.48 19.59 -10.16
CA GLY A 65 16.64 19.45 -11.61
C GLY A 65 17.85 20.17 -12.22
N LYS A 66 18.89 20.47 -11.42
CA LYS A 66 20.14 21.09 -11.87
C LYS A 66 20.91 20.21 -12.88
N ASN A 67 21.73 20.89 -13.68
CA ASN A 67 22.55 20.27 -14.71
C ASN A 67 23.85 19.70 -14.16
N SER A 68 24.44 18.76 -14.89
CA SER A 68 25.78 18.28 -14.64
C SER A 68 26.83 19.35 -14.89
N THR A 69 27.91 19.27 -14.11
CA THR A 69 29.10 20.14 -14.19
C THR A 69 30.32 19.42 -14.71
N GLY A 70 30.27 18.09 -14.80
CA GLY A 70 31.39 17.26 -15.23
C GLY A 70 30.98 15.82 -15.52
N VAL A 71 31.96 15.02 -15.91
CA VAL A 71 31.88 13.57 -16.10
C VAL A 71 33.03 12.96 -15.31
N HIS A 72 32.72 12.09 -14.35
CA HIS A 72 33.73 11.30 -13.64
C HIS A 72 34.04 10.02 -14.43
N ASP A 73 33.00 9.27 -14.79
CA ASP A 73 33.06 8.04 -15.59
C ASP A 73 31.84 7.95 -16.53
N PRO A 74 31.96 7.23 -17.66
CA PRO A 74 30.90 7.15 -18.66
C PRO A 74 29.69 6.33 -18.20
N LEU A 75 28.51 6.72 -18.68
CA LEU A 75 27.27 5.98 -18.53
C LEU A 75 27.09 5.03 -19.73
N TRP A 76 26.61 3.81 -19.49
CA TRP A 76 26.45 2.80 -20.54
C TRP A 76 25.03 2.24 -20.62
N ALA A 77 24.65 1.86 -21.85
CA ALA A 77 23.59 0.89 -22.11
C ALA A 77 24.23 -0.45 -22.46
N ARG A 78 23.84 -1.51 -21.75
CA ARG A 78 24.33 -2.88 -21.94
C ARG A 78 23.17 -3.75 -22.37
N ALA A 79 23.27 -4.38 -23.54
CA ALA A 79 22.23 -5.21 -24.10
C ALA A 79 22.68 -6.67 -24.18
N LEU A 80 21.80 -7.58 -23.77
CA LEU A 80 21.94 -9.03 -23.85
C LEU A 80 20.77 -9.58 -24.67
N TYR A 81 21.06 -10.24 -25.78
CA TYR A 81 20.11 -11.03 -26.54
C TYR A 81 20.18 -12.49 -26.09
N LEU A 82 19.04 -13.12 -25.83
CA LEU A 82 18.91 -14.54 -25.47
C LEU A 82 17.88 -15.20 -26.39
N ASN A 83 18.16 -16.43 -26.84
CA ASN A 83 17.23 -17.23 -27.63
C ASN A 83 17.45 -18.73 -27.41
N ASP A 84 16.49 -19.44 -26.80
CA ASP A 84 16.55 -20.91 -26.63
C ASP A 84 15.83 -21.69 -27.75
N GLY A 85 15.39 -20.99 -28.81
CA GLY A 85 14.60 -21.54 -29.91
C GLY A 85 13.08 -21.47 -29.69
N ASN A 86 12.62 -21.33 -28.44
CA ASN A 86 11.20 -21.14 -28.10
C ASN A 86 10.91 -19.70 -27.65
N THR A 87 11.80 -19.16 -26.82
CA THR A 87 11.73 -17.83 -26.24
C THR A 87 12.95 -17.03 -26.69
N GLN A 88 12.69 -15.86 -27.26
CA GLN A 88 13.70 -14.87 -27.58
C GLN A 88 13.43 -13.59 -26.79
N LEU A 89 14.45 -13.00 -26.18
CA LEU A 89 14.31 -11.74 -25.43
C LEU A 89 15.56 -10.86 -25.51
N PHE A 90 15.33 -9.57 -25.29
CA PHE A 90 16.37 -8.61 -24.94
C PHE A 90 16.28 -8.23 -23.48
N TRP A 91 17.41 -8.30 -22.79
CA TRP A 91 17.61 -7.69 -21.49
C TRP A 91 18.62 -6.55 -21.63
N VAL A 92 18.17 -5.33 -21.37
CA VAL A 92 19.01 -4.14 -21.40
C VAL A 92 19.11 -3.53 -20.01
N SER A 93 20.34 -3.33 -19.50
CA SER A 93 20.60 -2.57 -18.27
C SER A 93 21.24 -1.22 -18.60
N LEU A 94 20.74 -0.17 -17.95
CA LEU A 94 21.08 1.23 -18.21
C LEU A 94 21.72 1.86 -16.97
N ASP A 95 22.84 2.56 -17.13
CA ASP A 95 23.41 3.42 -16.08
C ASP A 95 22.59 4.72 -15.96
N LEU A 96 21.36 4.58 -15.47
CA LEU A 96 20.37 5.62 -15.26
C LEU A 96 19.69 5.45 -13.90
N VAL A 97 18.91 6.45 -13.49
CA VAL A 97 18.06 6.36 -12.29
C VAL A 97 16.92 5.38 -12.49
N ALA A 98 16.20 5.45 -13.61
CA ALA A 98 15.06 4.58 -13.85
C ALA A 98 14.73 4.55 -15.35
N VAL A 99 13.88 3.61 -15.75
CA VAL A 99 13.32 3.55 -17.10
C VAL A 99 12.03 4.37 -17.12
N ASN A 100 12.03 5.52 -17.81
CA ASN A 100 10.81 6.31 -17.98
C ASN A 100 10.00 5.82 -19.21
N PRO A 101 8.66 5.95 -19.19
CA PRO A 101 7.80 5.46 -20.28
C PRO A 101 8.16 6.01 -21.66
N GLU A 102 8.55 7.28 -21.77
CA GLU A 102 8.92 7.87 -23.06
C GLU A 102 10.19 7.26 -23.65
N LEU A 103 11.16 6.90 -22.80
CA LEU A 103 12.38 6.22 -23.24
C LEU A 103 12.08 4.81 -23.70
N ARG A 104 11.29 4.06 -22.91
CA ARG A 104 10.87 2.71 -23.27
C ARG A 104 10.16 2.68 -24.62
N GLN A 105 9.11 3.48 -24.76
CA GLN A 105 8.33 3.54 -25.99
C GLN A 105 9.23 3.84 -27.19
N ARG A 106 10.15 4.80 -27.06
CA ARG A 106 11.02 5.19 -28.17
C ARG A 106 12.01 4.07 -28.54
N VAL A 107 12.54 3.34 -27.57
CA VAL A 107 13.39 2.17 -27.82
C VAL A 107 12.62 1.08 -28.55
N GLU A 108 11.40 0.75 -28.10
CA GLU A 108 10.52 -0.23 -28.74
C GLU A 108 10.23 0.11 -30.21
N GLU A 109 9.96 1.38 -30.52
CA GLU A 109 9.76 1.85 -31.90
C GLU A 109 11.01 1.66 -32.79
N LEU A 110 12.21 1.86 -32.25
CA LEU A 110 13.48 1.81 -32.99
C LEU A 110 14.00 0.39 -33.28
N VAL A 111 13.43 -0.61 -32.61
CA VAL A 111 13.81 -2.02 -32.70
C VAL A 111 12.64 -2.96 -33.02
N ALA A 112 11.48 -2.41 -33.40
CA ALA A 112 10.27 -3.19 -33.72
C ALA A 112 10.46 -4.19 -34.87
N ASP A 113 11.43 -3.93 -35.76
CA ASP A 113 11.86 -4.81 -36.84
C ASP A 113 12.87 -5.89 -36.41
N LEU A 114 13.47 -5.73 -35.22
CA LEU A 114 14.45 -6.66 -34.64
C LEU A 114 13.79 -7.67 -33.68
N ILE A 115 12.87 -7.22 -32.83
CA ILE A 115 12.18 -8.05 -31.84
C ILE A 115 10.78 -7.51 -31.56
N ASN A 116 9.88 -8.39 -31.12
CA ASN A 116 8.59 -7.97 -30.57
C ASN A 116 8.83 -7.11 -29.29
N PRO A 117 8.24 -5.91 -29.16
CA PRO A 117 8.33 -5.08 -27.95
C PRO A 117 8.03 -5.80 -26.64
N GLU A 118 7.10 -6.76 -26.70
CA GLU A 118 6.76 -7.63 -25.57
C GLU A 118 7.95 -8.42 -25.03
N ASN A 119 9.00 -8.66 -25.82
CA ASN A 119 10.17 -9.42 -25.42
C ASN A 119 11.37 -8.54 -25.02
N ILE A 120 11.11 -7.28 -24.64
CA ILE A 120 12.14 -6.32 -24.22
C ILE A 120 11.98 -6.01 -22.74
N ILE A 121 13.04 -6.31 -21.99
CA ILE A 121 13.22 -5.97 -20.59
C ILE A 121 14.23 -4.83 -20.52
N LEU A 122 13.81 -3.70 -19.96
CA LEU A 122 14.69 -2.56 -19.69
C LEU A 122 14.83 -2.43 -18.17
N THR A 123 16.06 -2.37 -17.67
CA THR A 123 16.37 -2.18 -16.25
C THR A 123 17.31 -1.00 -16.08
N ALA A 124 17.29 -0.38 -14.91
CA ALA A 124 18.24 0.66 -14.55
C ALA A 124 19.10 0.23 -13.36
N THR A 125 20.36 0.66 -13.31
CA THR A 125 21.22 0.43 -12.13
C THR A 125 20.74 1.22 -10.93
N HIS A 126 20.01 2.30 -11.15
CA HIS A 126 19.62 3.32 -10.18
C HIS A 126 20.77 4.23 -9.73
N THR A 127 21.75 4.50 -10.60
CA THR A 127 22.72 5.57 -10.32
C THR A 127 22.03 6.93 -10.25
N HIS A 128 22.14 7.60 -9.10
CA HIS A 128 21.71 8.99 -8.94
C HIS A 128 22.63 9.97 -9.66
N ASN A 129 23.71 9.51 -10.29
CA ASN A 129 24.60 10.33 -11.11
C ASN A 129 24.44 10.03 -12.62
N GLY A 130 23.34 9.37 -13.00
CA GLY A 130 22.87 9.27 -14.38
C GLY A 130 22.20 10.56 -14.88
N HIS A 131 21.98 10.63 -16.20
CA HIS A 131 21.32 11.79 -16.79
C HIS A 131 19.79 11.74 -16.70
N GLY A 132 19.20 12.92 -16.53
CA GLY A 132 17.77 13.17 -16.63
C GLY A 132 17.40 13.73 -18.01
N GLY A 133 16.41 14.64 -18.00
CA GLY A 133 15.96 15.36 -19.18
C GLY A 133 15.09 14.57 -20.16
N MET A 134 14.65 13.37 -19.78
CA MET A 134 13.85 12.49 -20.65
C MET A 134 12.36 12.41 -20.27
N CYS A 135 11.97 12.92 -19.09
CA CYS A 135 10.60 12.87 -18.61
C CYS A 135 9.78 14.08 -19.07
N ARG A 136 8.65 13.86 -19.77
CA ARG A 136 7.73 14.93 -20.17
C ARG A 136 6.88 15.41 -19.01
N ASN A 137 6.52 14.51 -18.10
CA ASN A 137 5.69 14.78 -16.92
C ASN A 137 6.33 15.89 -16.05
N ILE A 138 5.61 17.00 -15.88
CA ILE A 138 6.12 18.23 -15.26
C ILE A 138 6.54 18.01 -13.79
N PRO A 139 5.72 17.40 -12.92
CA PRO A 139 6.11 17.04 -11.56
C PRO A 139 7.49 16.36 -11.43
N PHE A 140 7.81 15.41 -12.30
CA PHE A 140 9.11 14.71 -12.25
C PHE A 140 10.31 15.59 -12.65
N ARG A 141 10.10 16.74 -13.30
CA ARG A 141 11.20 17.64 -13.67
C ARG A 141 11.91 18.26 -12.47
N PHE A 142 11.32 18.19 -11.28
CA PHE A 142 11.98 18.55 -10.04
C PHE A 142 13.18 17.64 -9.73
N VAL A 143 13.05 16.34 -10.02
CA VAL A 143 14.14 15.35 -9.86
C VAL A 143 14.91 15.13 -11.15
N SER A 144 14.25 15.13 -12.31
CA SER A 144 14.85 14.80 -13.61
C SER A 144 15.34 16.01 -14.41
N GLY A 145 15.08 17.23 -13.95
CA GLY A 145 15.31 18.47 -14.70
C GLY A 145 14.43 18.65 -15.94
N ARG A 146 14.72 19.71 -16.71
CA ARG A 146 13.93 20.09 -17.89
C ARG A 146 13.92 18.98 -18.94
N PHE A 147 12.78 18.74 -19.60
CA PHE A 147 12.70 17.84 -20.74
C PHE A 147 13.51 18.38 -21.93
N ILE A 148 14.36 17.54 -22.51
CA ILE A 148 15.20 17.84 -23.67
C ILE A 148 14.99 16.71 -24.70
N PRO A 149 14.16 16.93 -25.75
CA PRO A 149 13.85 15.90 -26.74
C PRO A 149 15.08 15.22 -27.36
N ASP A 150 16.13 15.99 -27.62
CA ASP A 150 17.37 15.46 -28.22
C ASP A 150 18.10 14.48 -27.29
N VAL A 151 18.02 14.69 -25.97
CA VAL A 151 18.60 13.76 -24.99
C VAL A 151 17.84 12.44 -25.00
N LEU A 152 16.50 12.50 -25.01
CA LEU A 152 15.65 11.30 -25.14
C LEU A 152 15.96 10.54 -26.43
N GLU A 153 15.94 11.23 -27.58
CA GLU A 153 16.16 10.61 -28.89
C GLU A 153 17.55 9.99 -28.99
N THR A 154 18.59 10.72 -28.62
CA THR A 154 19.97 10.23 -28.67
C THR A 154 20.13 9.00 -27.78
N THR A 155 19.62 9.05 -26.55
CA THR A 155 19.70 7.91 -25.61
C THR A 155 18.99 6.68 -26.17
N ALA A 156 17.78 6.83 -26.70
CA ALA A 156 17.01 5.74 -27.29
C ALA A 156 17.70 5.12 -28.52
N VAL A 157 18.27 5.95 -29.41
CA VAL A 157 19.04 5.48 -30.57
C VAL A 157 20.26 4.67 -30.13
N ARG A 158 20.99 5.15 -29.13
CA ARG A 158 22.16 4.44 -28.60
C ARG A 158 21.76 3.10 -27.98
N ILE A 159 20.68 3.05 -27.20
CA ILE A 159 20.16 1.79 -26.67
C ILE A 159 19.81 0.82 -27.81
N ALA A 160 19.10 1.28 -28.85
CA ALA A 160 18.77 0.46 -30.01
C ALA A 160 20.03 -0.04 -30.76
N GLU A 161 21.08 0.77 -30.86
CA GLU A 161 22.38 0.37 -31.39
C GLU A 161 23.03 -0.74 -30.56
N ALA A 162 23.01 -0.65 -29.22
CA ALA A 162 23.50 -1.72 -28.35
C ALA A 162 22.74 -3.03 -28.59
N MET A 163 21.42 -2.97 -28.72
CA MET A 163 20.59 -4.15 -29.01
C MET A 163 20.93 -4.77 -30.36
N LYS A 164 21.06 -3.96 -31.42
CA LYS A 164 21.47 -4.42 -32.77
C LYS A 164 22.87 -5.02 -32.77
N ASN A 165 23.80 -4.46 -31.99
CA ASN A 165 25.15 -4.99 -31.82
C ASN A 165 25.17 -6.31 -31.04
N ALA A 166 24.37 -6.44 -29.99
CA ALA A 166 24.22 -7.69 -29.24
C ALA A 166 23.63 -8.80 -30.13
N PHE A 167 22.61 -8.47 -30.93
CA PHE A 167 22.02 -9.41 -31.89
C PHE A 167 23.00 -9.88 -32.95
N SER A 168 23.82 -8.98 -33.51
CA SER A 168 24.78 -9.33 -34.57
C SER A 168 25.96 -10.16 -34.05
N LYS A 169 26.26 -10.05 -32.74
CA LYS A 169 27.27 -10.85 -32.03
C LYS A 169 26.73 -12.17 -31.48
N ARG A 170 25.45 -12.48 -31.65
CA ARG A 170 24.85 -13.70 -31.11
C ARG A 170 25.55 -14.95 -31.66
N ARG A 171 25.78 -15.91 -30.79
CA ARG A 171 26.46 -17.17 -31.07
C ARG A 171 25.93 -18.25 -30.14
N THR A 172 26.18 -19.50 -30.49
CA THR A 172 25.85 -20.62 -29.61
C THR A 172 26.50 -20.43 -28.24
N ALA A 173 25.71 -20.61 -27.19
CA ALA A 173 26.10 -20.32 -25.83
C ALA A 173 25.63 -21.39 -24.85
N ALA A 174 26.11 -21.27 -23.61
CA ALA A 174 25.61 -21.96 -22.44
C ALA A 174 25.49 -20.97 -21.28
N LEU A 175 24.63 -21.28 -20.30
CA LEU A 175 24.36 -20.41 -19.15
C LEU A 175 24.50 -21.20 -17.85
N GLY A 176 25.09 -20.56 -16.83
CA GLY A 176 25.11 -21.00 -15.45
C GLY A 176 24.68 -19.87 -14.51
N TYR A 177 24.04 -20.22 -13.39
CA TYR A 177 23.74 -19.26 -12.32
C TYR A 177 24.13 -19.81 -10.95
N ALA A 178 24.40 -18.92 -10.00
CA ALA A 178 24.62 -19.24 -8.60
C ALA A 178 24.08 -18.13 -7.70
N VAL A 179 23.72 -18.50 -6.48
CA VAL A 179 23.41 -17.57 -5.39
C VAL A 179 24.38 -17.81 -4.24
N GLY A 180 24.98 -16.73 -3.75
CA GLY A 180 25.83 -16.71 -2.59
C GLY A 180 25.30 -15.69 -1.58
N TYR A 181 26.07 -15.49 -0.51
CA TYR A 181 25.72 -14.56 0.55
C TYR A 181 26.90 -13.64 0.85
N HIS A 182 26.63 -12.35 0.98
CA HIS A 182 27.61 -11.39 1.46
C HIS A 182 27.42 -11.12 2.95
N ASP A 183 28.49 -10.67 3.62
CA ASP A 183 28.43 -10.13 4.97
C ASP A 183 28.89 -8.67 4.95
N GLY A 184 28.02 -7.78 5.44
CA GLY A 184 28.35 -6.36 5.64
C GLY A 184 28.50 -5.49 4.40
N ILE A 185 28.21 -5.97 3.19
CA ILE A 185 28.22 -5.13 1.96
C ILE A 185 27.07 -4.12 1.93
N THR A 186 25.90 -4.50 2.43
CA THR A 186 24.68 -3.68 2.41
C THR A 186 24.14 -3.52 3.83
N VAL A 187 23.46 -2.40 4.06
CA VAL A 187 22.80 -2.09 5.33
C VAL A 187 21.44 -1.44 5.09
N ASN A 188 20.54 -1.61 6.04
CA ASN A 188 19.28 -0.90 6.04
C ASN A 188 19.49 0.59 6.37
N ARG A 189 18.96 1.49 5.55
CA ARG A 189 19.12 2.94 5.72
C ARG A 189 18.04 3.60 6.60
N ARG A 190 16.96 2.89 6.93
CA ARG A 190 15.86 3.42 7.77
C ARG A 190 16.21 3.42 9.25
N TYR A 191 16.80 2.34 9.74
CA TYR A 191 17.24 2.23 11.13
C TYR A 191 18.33 1.17 11.30
N SER A 192 19.17 1.35 12.31
CA SER A 192 20.25 0.42 12.64
C SER A 192 19.68 -0.96 13.02
N GLY A 193 20.20 -2.01 12.39
CA GLY A 193 19.73 -3.39 12.61
C GLY A 193 18.44 -3.76 11.87
N GLY A 194 17.95 -2.90 10.97
CA GLY A 194 16.85 -3.25 10.07
C GLY A 194 17.20 -4.41 9.11
N PRO A 195 16.19 -4.99 8.43
CA PRO A 195 16.39 -6.12 7.54
C PRO A 195 17.31 -5.76 6.37
N VAL A 196 18.09 -6.75 5.95
CA VAL A 196 19.02 -6.68 4.83
C VAL A 196 18.81 -7.92 3.97
N ASP A 197 18.96 -7.78 2.66
CA ASP A 197 19.03 -8.94 1.77
C ASP A 197 20.50 -9.35 1.64
N PRO A 198 20.91 -10.49 2.22
CA PRO A 198 22.29 -10.93 2.17
C PRO A 198 22.66 -11.58 0.83
N GLN A 199 21.70 -11.84 -0.06
CA GLN A 199 21.93 -12.64 -1.25
C GLN A 199 22.71 -11.86 -2.32
N LEU A 200 23.74 -12.50 -2.87
CA LEU A 200 24.42 -12.09 -4.10
C LEU A 200 24.10 -13.10 -5.19
N GLY A 201 23.45 -12.67 -6.27
CA GLY A 201 23.15 -13.52 -7.42
C GLY A 201 24.15 -13.30 -8.55
N VAL A 202 24.57 -14.36 -9.23
CA VAL A 202 25.37 -14.28 -10.46
C VAL A 202 24.78 -15.14 -11.57
N ILE A 203 24.78 -14.61 -12.79
CA ILE A 203 24.47 -15.35 -14.03
C ILE A 203 25.64 -15.13 -14.98
N MET A 204 26.18 -16.20 -15.53
CA MET A 204 27.25 -16.14 -16.51
C MET A 204 26.83 -16.88 -17.78
N ILE A 205 27.14 -16.27 -18.92
CA ILE A 205 26.91 -16.84 -20.24
C ILE A 205 28.26 -16.97 -20.95
N GLU A 206 28.55 -18.15 -21.48
CA GLU A 206 29.77 -18.46 -22.21
C GLU A 206 29.45 -18.98 -23.62
N ASP A 207 30.39 -18.82 -24.55
CA ASP A 207 30.30 -19.45 -25.86
C ASP A 207 30.76 -20.92 -25.84
N SER A 208 30.71 -21.58 -27.00
CA SER A 208 31.10 -22.99 -27.13
C SER A 208 32.57 -23.29 -26.81
N ASP A 209 33.43 -22.26 -26.80
CA ASP A 209 34.84 -22.38 -26.46
C ASP A 209 35.13 -22.03 -24.99
N GLY A 210 34.08 -21.72 -24.20
CA GLY A 210 34.18 -21.31 -22.80
C GLY A 210 34.58 -19.85 -22.60
N ASN A 211 34.51 -19.02 -23.65
CA ASN A 211 34.79 -17.59 -23.50
C ASN A 211 33.54 -16.86 -22.98
N PRO A 212 33.68 -15.97 -21.97
CA PRO A 212 32.56 -15.25 -21.41
C PRO A 212 31.94 -14.26 -22.43
N ILE A 213 30.62 -14.32 -22.59
CA ILE A 213 29.82 -13.40 -23.39
C ILE A 213 29.26 -12.28 -22.50
N ALA A 214 28.66 -12.66 -21.37
CA ALA A 214 28.05 -11.73 -20.44
C ALA A 214 28.09 -12.26 -19.01
N PHE A 215 28.15 -11.33 -18.06
CA PHE A 215 28.16 -11.61 -16.63
C PHE A 215 27.19 -10.67 -15.91
N LEU A 216 26.22 -11.18 -15.17
CA LEU A 216 25.21 -10.37 -14.49
C LEU A 216 25.34 -10.61 -12.98
N SER A 217 25.47 -9.53 -12.21
CA SER A 217 25.43 -9.56 -10.74
C SER A 217 24.16 -8.91 -10.22
N ASN A 218 23.50 -9.53 -9.26
CA ASN A 218 22.31 -9.01 -8.58
C ASN A 218 22.59 -8.77 -7.09
N LEU A 219 22.35 -7.53 -6.65
CA LEU A 219 22.55 -7.08 -5.26
C LEU A 219 21.50 -6.03 -4.90
N ALA A 220 20.86 -6.13 -3.74
CA ALA A 220 19.96 -5.10 -3.22
C ALA A 220 20.75 -3.96 -2.57
N ALA A 221 21.19 -2.99 -3.37
CA ALA A 221 22.01 -1.88 -2.86
C ALA A 221 21.83 -0.62 -3.71
N HIS A 222 21.34 0.43 -3.08
CA HIS A 222 21.04 1.68 -3.77
C HIS A 222 22.34 2.43 -4.19
N PRO A 223 22.58 2.75 -5.49
CA PRO A 223 23.77 3.48 -5.96
C PRO A 223 23.70 4.98 -5.71
N THR A 224 23.93 5.31 -4.44
CA THR A 224 24.00 6.68 -3.90
C THR A 224 25.27 6.86 -3.06
N SER A 225 26.41 6.36 -3.55
CA SER A 225 27.67 6.40 -2.80
C SER A 225 28.42 7.73 -2.94
N ILE A 226 28.10 8.52 -3.97
CA ILE A 226 28.77 9.78 -4.29
C ILE A 226 28.30 10.93 -3.39
N GLY A 227 29.25 11.65 -2.80
CA GLY A 227 29.01 12.76 -1.85
C GLY A 227 28.75 14.13 -2.49
N ASP A 228 28.45 15.12 -1.65
CA ASP A 228 27.84 16.40 -2.05
C ASP A 228 28.63 17.25 -3.07
N GLY A 229 29.96 17.29 -3.00
CA GLY A 229 30.76 18.07 -3.97
C GLY A 229 30.75 17.44 -5.37
N ASP A 230 30.67 16.11 -5.42
CA ASP A 230 30.80 15.30 -6.62
C ASP A 230 29.45 14.91 -7.23
N LYS A 231 28.34 15.15 -6.52
CA LYS A 231 26.99 14.81 -6.96
C LYS A 231 26.53 15.53 -8.23
N PHE A 232 27.32 16.44 -8.80
CA PHE A 232 27.02 17.11 -10.08
C PHE A 232 27.82 16.54 -11.26
N ASN A 233 28.62 15.49 -11.06
CA ASN A 233 29.32 14.80 -12.13
C ASN A 233 28.53 13.58 -12.61
N PHE A 234 28.49 13.33 -13.92
CA PHE A 234 27.99 12.05 -14.42
C PHE A 234 28.89 10.91 -13.95
N SER A 235 28.26 9.82 -13.51
CA SER A 235 28.93 8.62 -13.01
C SER A 235 27.95 7.45 -12.93
N ALA A 236 28.42 6.25 -13.22
CA ALA A 236 27.70 5.01 -12.97
C ALA A 236 27.68 4.63 -11.47
N ASP A 237 28.25 5.44 -10.57
CA ASP A 237 28.40 5.19 -9.12
C ASP A 237 29.30 3.97 -8.86
N TYR A 238 29.15 3.25 -7.73
CA TYR A 238 29.95 2.06 -7.44
C TYR A 238 29.82 0.96 -8.52
N PRO A 239 28.69 0.83 -9.27
CA PRO A 239 28.63 -0.01 -10.46
C PRO A 239 29.71 0.30 -11.50
N GLY A 240 30.11 1.57 -11.67
CA GLY A 240 31.19 1.99 -12.56
C GLY A 240 32.50 1.25 -12.26
N PHE A 241 32.95 1.30 -11.00
CA PHE A 241 34.15 0.59 -10.55
C PHE A 241 33.98 -0.93 -10.55
N TYR A 242 32.77 -1.44 -10.32
CA TYR A 242 32.46 -2.85 -10.51
C TYR A 242 32.72 -3.29 -11.96
N TYR A 243 32.30 -2.50 -12.95
CA TYR A 243 32.53 -2.84 -14.35
C TYR A 243 34.01 -2.84 -14.72
N ASP A 244 34.79 -1.85 -14.25
CA ASP A 244 36.23 -1.78 -14.51
C ASP A 244 37.00 -2.98 -13.93
N GLU A 245 36.63 -3.39 -12.72
CA GLU A 245 37.20 -4.59 -12.09
C GLU A 245 36.81 -5.87 -12.84
N MET A 246 35.55 -5.99 -13.26
CA MET A 246 35.08 -7.15 -14.03
C MET A 246 35.71 -7.23 -15.42
N ASP A 247 35.91 -6.10 -16.10
CA ASP A 247 36.65 -6.04 -17.38
C ASP A 247 38.10 -6.54 -17.19
N SER A 248 38.70 -6.31 -16.00
CA SER A 248 40.03 -6.81 -15.65
C SER A 248 40.06 -8.31 -15.33
N LEU A 249 38.99 -8.84 -14.70
CA LEU A 249 38.88 -10.25 -14.30
C LEU A 249 38.43 -11.18 -15.44
N LEU A 250 37.52 -10.73 -16.30
CA LEU A 250 36.89 -11.54 -17.36
C LEU A 250 37.35 -11.17 -18.78
N GLY A 251 38.03 -10.04 -18.93
CA GLY A 251 38.42 -9.49 -20.23
C GLY A 251 37.33 -8.62 -20.86
N ALA A 252 37.77 -7.65 -21.67
CA ALA A 252 36.90 -6.59 -22.23
C ALA A 252 35.83 -7.07 -23.24
N ASP A 253 35.92 -8.30 -23.72
CA ASP A 253 34.92 -8.90 -24.61
C ASP A 253 33.67 -9.39 -23.86
N CYS A 254 33.78 -9.64 -22.54
CA CYS A 254 32.65 -9.96 -21.68
C CYS A 254 31.90 -8.67 -21.29
N VAL A 255 30.58 -8.66 -21.47
CA VAL A 255 29.74 -7.53 -21.03
C VAL A 255 29.21 -7.80 -19.62
N SER A 256 29.70 -7.03 -18.65
CA SER A 256 29.29 -7.13 -17.25
C SER A 256 28.10 -6.23 -16.92
N PHE A 257 27.08 -6.76 -16.26
CA PHE A 257 25.84 -6.08 -15.84
C PHE A 257 25.77 -6.01 -14.32
N PHE A 258 25.29 -4.88 -13.81
CA PHE A 258 24.81 -4.73 -12.45
C PHE A 258 23.28 -4.65 -12.47
N LEU A 259 22.62 -5.44 -11.63
CA LEU A 259 21.17 -5.54 -11.50
C LEU A 259 20.79 -5.22 -10.06
N ASN A 260 19.97 -4.19 -9.87
CA ASN A 260 19.58 -3.81 -8.52
C ASN A 260 18.48 -4.73 -7.97
N GLY A 261 18.54 -5.00 -6.66
CA GLY A 261 17.63 -5.91 -5.96
C GLY A 261 16.31 -5.26 -5.55
N ALA A 262 15.90 -5.51 -4.31
CA ALA A 262 14.87 -4.73 -3.63
C ALA A 262 15.55 -3.64 -2.78
N GLU A 263 16.01 -2.57 -3.43
CA GLU A 263 16.90 -1.58 -2.82
C GLU A 263 16.22 -0.44 -2.05
N GLY A 264 14.88 -0.42 -1.97
CA GLY A 264 14.15 0.77 -1.54
C GLY A 264 14.58 1.31 -0.16
N ASN A 265 14.99 0.44 0.76
CA ASN A 265 15.53 0.83 2.06
C ASN A 265 16.97 0.32 2.30
N GLN A 266 17.71 -0.03 1.25
CA GLN A 266 19.07 -0.56 1.33
C GLN A 266 20.10 0.48 0.89
N THR A 267 21.30 0.45 1.46
CA THR A 267 22.45 1.25 1.00
C THR A 267 23.74 0.48 1.19
N ILE A 268 24.83 0.95 0.58
CA ILE A 268 26.13 0.31 0.68
C ILE A 268 26.82 0.59 2.01
N SER A 269 27.49 -0.43 2.54
CA SER A 269 28.40 -0.36 3.69
C SER A 269 29.79 -0.80 3.22
N PRO A 270 30.66 0.12 2.78
CA PRO A 270 31.95 -0.23 2.19
C PRO A 270 32.86 -0.92 3.23
N PRO A 271 33.78 -1.80 2.79
CA PRO A 271 34.82 -2.31 3.68
C PRO A 271 35.75 -1.18 4.15
N GLY A 272 35.77 -0.93 5.46
CA GLY A 272 36.61 0.11 6.10
C GLY A 272 35.96 1.50 6.17
N ASN A 273 36.46 2.37 7.06
CA ASN A 273 35.95 3.74 7.27
C ASN A 273 36.34 4.72 6.14
N LYS A 274 36.14 4.32 4.89
CA LYS A 274 36.46 5.11 3.69
C LYS A 274 35.34 6.10 3.37
N GLY A 275 35.69 7.23 2.74
CA GLY A 275 34.75 8.27 2.34
C GLY A 275 34.96 8.72 0.88
N GLY A 276 33.98 9.43 0.32
CA GLY A 276 34.03 9.93 -1.06
C GLY A 276 34.25 8.82 -2.09
N TRP A 277 34.98 9.14 -3.17
CA TRP A 277 35.28 8.19 -4.25
C TRP A 277 36.01 6.93 -3.80
N GLU A 278 36.83 6.99 -2.74
CA GLU A 278 37.50 5.78 -2.23
C GLU A 278 36.50 4.77 -1.66
N ARG A 279 35.40 5.24 -1.06
CA ARG A 279 34.28 4.39 -0.62
C ARG A 279 33.56 3.77 -1.82
N THR A 280 33.28 4.58 -2.85
CA THR A 280 32.60 4.15 -4.08
C THR A 280 33.43 3.08 -4.82
N GLU A 281 34.73 3.31 -4.99
CA GLU A 281 35.65 2.37 -5.61
C GLU A 281 35.81 1.09 -4.80
N ALA A 282 36.05 1.19 -3.48
CA ALA A 282 36.22 0.03 -2.63
C ALA A 282 34.99 -0.88 -2.65
N MET A 283 33.79 -0.29 -2.68
CA MET A 283 32.55 -1.02 -2.79
C MET A 283 32.42 -1.74 -4.15
N GLY A 284 32.64 -1.03 -5.26
CA GLY A 284 32.55 -1.61 -6.61
C GLY A 284 33.51 -2.78 -6.82
N ARG A 285 34.78 -2.62 -6.42
CA ARG A 285 35.79 -3.69 -6.53
C ARG A 285 35.50 -4.87 -5.59
N ALA A 286 35.02 -4.63 -4.37
CA ALA A 286 34.67 -5.71 -3.45
C ALA A 286 33.51 -6.56 -3.99
N LEU A 287 32.48 -5.91 -4.56
CA LEU A 287 31.37 -6.59 -5.21
C LEU A 287 31.84 -7.43 -6.41
N ALA A 288 32.67 -6.86 -7.28
CA ALA A 288 33.19 -7.55 -8.47
C ALA A 288 33.98 -8.80 -8.10
N ASN A 289 34.90 -8.70 -7.13
CA ASN A 289 35.68 -9.84 -6.67
C ASN A 289 34.80 -10.93 -6.05
N GLN A 290 33.83 -10.59 -5.18
CA GLN A 290 32.93 -11.58 -4.60
C GLN A 290 32.03 -12.25 -5.64
N ALA A 291 31.53 -11.49 -6.61
CA ALA A 291 30.72 -12.04 -7.70
C ALA A 291 31.55 -12.98 -8.60
N PHE A 292 32.79 -12.59 -8.92
CA PHE A 292 33.71 -13.43 -9.70
C PHE A 292 34.15 -14.69 -8.95
N GLU A 293 34.37 -14.60 -7.63
CA GLU A 293 34.64 -15.78 -6.79
C GLU A 293 33.46 -16.75 -6.79
N LEU A 294 32.23 -16.24 -6.65
CA LEU A 294 31.01 -17.04 -6.70
C LEU A 294 30.85 -17.76 -8.05
N SER A 295 31.25 -17.12 -9.15
CA SER A 295 31.12 -17.69 -10.49
C SER A 295 32.05 -18.88 -10.76
N GLN A 296 33.11 -19.06 -9.96
CA GLN A 296 34.03 -20.19 -10.12
C GLN A 296 33.36 -21.56 -9.84
N SER A 297 32.17 -21.56 -9.24
CA SER A 297 31.39 -22.75 -8.93
C SER A 297 30.34 -23.11 -10.00
N LEU A 298 30.22 -22.31 -11.06
CA LEU A 298 29.16 -22.46 -12.06
C LEU A 298 29.31 -23.73 -12.89
N SER A 299 28.15 -24.33 -13.18
CA SER A 299 28.02 -25.37 -14.20
C SER A 299 27.17 -24.82 -15.35
N PHE A 300 27.67 -24.95 -16.56
CA PHE A 300 27.04 -24.39 -17.75
C PHE A 300 26.22 -25.45 -18.49
N SER A 301 25.03 -25.05 -18.93
CA SER A 301 24.12 -25.91 -19.70
C SER A 301 23.31 -25.10 -20.69
N GLN A 302 22.64 -25.79 -21.63
CA GLN A 302 21.61 -25.19 -22.47
C GLN A 302 20.40 -24.86 -21.58
N PRO A 303 20.03 -23.57 -21.42
CA PRO A 303 18.90 -23.19 -20.57
C PRO A 303 17.57 -23.43 -21.30
N THR A 304 16.51 -23.61 -20.52
CA THR A 304 15.13 -23.38 -20.96
C THR A 304 14.66 -22.04 -20.43
N LEU A 305 14.06 -21.22 -21.29
CA LEU A 305 13.60 -19.87 -20.98
C LEU A 305 12.06 -19.80 -21.03
N SER A 306 11.46 -19.24 -19.98
CA SER A 306 10.05 -18.84 -19.99
C SER A 306 9.92 -17.40 -19.53
N TYR A 307 9.42 -16.53 -20.39
CA TYR A 307 9.15 -15.13 -20.06
C TYR A 307 7.64 -14.91 -20.02
N THR A 308 7.13 -14.59 -18.84
CA THR A 308 5.70 -14.39 -18.59
C THR A 308 5.48 -12.94 -18.20
N GLN A 309 4.48 -12.30 -18.80
CA GLN A 309 4.12 -10.93 -18.46
C GLN A 309 2.61 -10.70 -18.53
N LYS A 310 2.16 -9.66 -17.85
CA LYS A 310 0.79 -9.15 -17.93
C LYS A 310 0.74 -7.66 -17.65
N MET A 311 -0.28 -6.99 -18.18
CA MET A 311 -0.67 -5.68 -17.69
C MET A 311 -1.50 -5.85 -16.42
N ALA A 312 -1.12 -5.18 -15.35
CA ALA A 312 -1.83 -5.17 -14.08
C ALA A 312 -2.36 -3.77 -13.77
N SER A 313 -3.64 -3.67 -13.41
CA SER A 313 -4.22 -2.42 -12.93
C SER A 313 -3.61 -2.05 -11.57
N LEU A 314 -3.19 -0.79 -11.43
CA LEU A 314 -2.65 -0.25 -10.21
C LEU A 314 -3.76 0.07 -9.20
N PRO A 315 -3.50 -0.04 -7.88
CA PRO A 315 -4.49 0.38 -6.90
C PRO A 315 -4.78 1.89 -7.01
N PRO A 316 -6.00 2.36 -6.69
CA PRO A 316 -6.35 3.77 -6.79
C PRO A 316 -5.47 4.66 -5.89
N SER A 317 -5.07 5.82 -6.42
CA SER A 317 -4.13 6.74 -5.79
C SER A 317 -4.58 8.19 -5.94
N LEU A 318 -4.34 9.02 -4.92
CA LEU A 318 -4.51 10.48 -5.03
C LEU A 318 -3.41 11.15 -5.87
N ALA A 319 -2.34 10.41 -6.14
CA ALA A 319 -1.15 10.83 -6.87
C ALA A 319 -1.14 10.30 -8.32
N SER A 320 -2.31 10.00 -8.90
CA SER A 320 -2.44 9.38 -10.24
C SER A 320 -1.82 10.17 -11.40
N PHE A 321 -1.49 11.44 -11.19
CA PHE A 321 -0.75 12.23 -12.16
C PHE A 321 0.76 11.91 -12.21
N PHE A 322 1.28 11.09 -11.28
CA PHE A 322 2.67 10.62 -11.26
C PHE A 322 2.86 9.23 -11.91
N HIS A 323 1.80 8.49 -12.20
CA HIS A 323 1.93 7.10 -12.65
C HIS A 323 0.81 6.76 -13.64
N PRO A 324 0.97 5.70 -14.46
CA PRO A 324 -0.13 5.17 -15.28
C PRO A 324 -1.22 4.51 -14.43
N ASP A 325 -2.32 4.10 -15.07
CA ASP A 325 -3.38 3.29 -14.43
C ASP A 325 -3.05 1.78 -14.44
N GLU A 326 -2.18 1.34 -15.34
CA GLU A 326 -1.74 -0.05 -15.49
C GLU A 326 -0.22 -0.10 -15.64
N VAL A 327 0.39 -1.20 -15.18
CA VAL A 327 1.83 -1.43 -15.28
C VAL A 327 2.12 -2.84 -15.79
N LEU A 328 3.23 -2.98 -16.52
CA LEU A 328 3.73 -4.27 -16.96
C LEU A 328 4.38 -5.02 -15.79
N ILE A 329 3.82 -6.18 -15.46
CA ILE A 329 4.37 -7.13 -14.49
C ILE A 329 4.98 -8.28 -15.27
N ALA A 330 6.25 -8.59 -15.00
CA ALA A 330 6.98 -9.60 -15.75
C ALA A 330 7.90 -10.45 -14.88
N SER A 331 8.10 -11.69 -15.31
CA SER A 331 9.12 -12.59 -14.76
C SER A 331 9.83 -13.36 -15.88
N LEU A 332 11.10 -13.67 -15.65
CA LEU A 332 11.90 -14.56 -16.50
C LEU A 332 12.31 -15.78 -15.68
N GLU A 333 11.98 -16.95 -16.17
CA GLU A 333 12.45 -18.22 -15.66
C GLU A 333 13.58 -18.74 -16.54
N ILE A 334 14.71 -19.08 -15.90
CA ILE A 334 15.86 -19.71 -16.55
C ILE A 334 16.13 -21.01 -15.83
N ASN A 335 15.77 -22.14 -16.45
CA ASN A 335 15.68 -23.41 -15.74
C ASN A 335 14.84 -23.22 -14.47
N ASP A 336 15.39 -23.49 -13.28
CA ASP A 336 14.77 -23.32 -11.96
C ASP A 336 15.10 -22.01 -11.24
N LEU A 337 15.77 -21.07 -11.89
CA LEU A 337 15.91 -19.69 -11.42
C LEU A 337 14.70 -18.84 -11.83
N LEU A 338 14.07 -18.18 -10.86
CA LEU A 338 13.07 -17.13 -11.11
C LEU A 338 13.69 -15.74 -10.99
N ILE A 339 13.42 -14.87 -11.95
CA ILE A 339 13.77 -13.45 -11.90
C ILE A 339 12.48 -12.64 -11.98
N SER A 340 12.23 -11.78 -11.00
CA SER A 340 11.06 -10.89 -10.97
C SER A 340 11.47 -9.45 -11.26
N PHE A 341 10.79 -8.81 -12.22
CA PHE A 341 11.10 -7.45 -12.67
C PHE A 341 10.16 -6.43 -12.02
N PHE A 342 10.65 -5.71 -11.03
CA PHE A 342 9.86 -4.79 -10.22
C PHE A 342 9.85 -3.37 -10.82
N PRO A 343 8.68 -2.75 -11.08
CA PRO A 343 8.57 -1.42 -11.70
C PRO A 343 8.73 -0.28 -10.70
N GLY A 344 9.80 -0.29 -9.90
CA GLY A 344 10.09 0.71 -8.89
C GLY A 344 11.07 0.20 -7.83
N GLU A 345 10.99 0.77 -6.64
CA GLU A 345 11.93 0.55 -5.53
C GLU A 345 11.25 -0.13 -4.34
N PRO A 346 11.08 -1.47 -4.36
CA PRO A 346 10.53 -2.16 -3.21
C PRO A 346 11.50 -2.17 -2.04
N CYS A 347 10.97 -1.99 -0.83
CA CYS A 347 11.71 -2.25 0.40
C CYS A 347 12.07 -3.74 0.49
N VAL A 348 13.18 -4.02 1.16
CA VAL A 348 13.79 -5.35 1.20
C VAL A 348 12.85 -6.44 1.74
N GLU A 349 11.95 -6.08 2.65
CA GLU A 349 10.94 -6.95 3.24
C GLU A 349 10.05 -7.59 2.16
N LEU A 350 9.65 -6.80 1.15
CA LEU A 350 8.86 -7.28 0.03
C LEU A 350 9.66 -8.26 -0.85
N GLY A 351 10.93 -7.94 -1.12
CA GLY A 351 11.84 -8.81 -1.87
C GLY A 351 12.10 -10.15 -1.18
N LEU A 352 12.35 -10.14 0.13
CA LEU A 352 12.55 -11.35 0.95
C LEU A 352 11.29 -12.23 0.99
N LYS A 353 10.10 -11.62 1.07
CA LYS A 353 8.84 -12.35 1.02
C LYS A 353 8.61 -12.95 -0.38
N MET A 354 8.88 -12.22 -1.45
CA MET A 354 8.80 -12.75 -2.82
C MET A 354 9.75 -13.92 -3.06
N ARG A 355 10.98 -13.86 -2.52
CA ARG A 355 11.90 -15.01 -2.53
C ARG A 355 11.30 -16.21 -1.84
N SER A 356 10.70 -16.01 -0.66
CA SER A 356 10.05 -17.10 0.08
C SER A 356 8.88 -17.72 -0.71
N ILE A 357 8.06 -16.89 -1.36
CA ILE A 357 6.98 -17.35 -2.25
C ILE A 357 7.57 -18.19 -3.41
N ALA A 358 8.59 -17.68 -4.10
CA ALA A 358 9.23 -18.40 -5.20
C ALA A 358 9.78 -19.77 -4.77
N LEU A 359 10.48 -19.85 -3.64
CA LEU A 359 10.99 -21.13 -3.12
C LEU A 359 9.86 -22.12 -2.80
N ASN A 360 8.72 -21.63 -2.30
CA ASN A 360 7.54 -22.47 -2.06
C ASN A 360 6.89 -22.99 -3.36
N HIS A 361 7.02 -22.26 -4.46
CA HIS A 361 6.61 -22.70 -5.81
C HIS A 361 7.61 -23.69 -6.45
N GLY A 362 8.69 -24.04 -5.76
CA GLY A 362 9.66 -25.02 -6.23
C GLY A 362 10.73 -24.47 -7.18
N TYR A 363 10.94 -23.16 -7.20
CA TYR A 363 12.14 -22.56 -7.80
C TYR A 363 13.37 -22.86 -6.93
N GLY A 364 14.52 -23.06 -7.55
CA GLY A 364 15.80 -23.29 -6.86
C GLY A 364 16.43 -21.99 -6.34
N ALA A 365 16.12 -20.86 -6.99
CA ALA A 365 16.57 -19.54 -6.58
C ALA A 365 15.61 -18.44 -7.06
N HIS A 366 15.66 -17.27 -6.42
CA HIS A 366 14.92 -16.07 -6.83
C HIS A 366 15.83 -14.84 -6.81
N LEU A 367 15.82 -14.08 -7.90
CA LEU A 367 16.44 -12.76 -8.00
C LEU A 367 15.34 -11.70 -8.16
N SER A 368 15.42 -10.67 -7.32
CA SER A 368 14.63 -9.46 -7.47
C SER A 368 15.39 -8.50 -8.37
N VAL A 369 14.74 -7.93 -9.38
CA VAL A 369 15.35 -6.90 -10.23
C VAL A 369 14.48 -5.65 -10.21
N GLY A 370 14.88 -4.67 -9.40
CA GLY A 370 14.24 -3.36 -9.30
C GLY A 370 14.29 -2.55 -10.59
N LEU A 371 13.56 -1.44 -10.62
CA LEU A 371 13.63 -0.42 -11.67
C LEU A 371 13.48 -0.95 -13.09
N SER A 372 12.56 -1.90 -13.24
CA SER A 372 12.36 -2.62 -14.48
C SER A 372 11.11 -2.14 -15.20
N ASN A 373 11.27 -1.83 -16.49
CA ASN A 373 10.25 -1.43 -17.46
C ASN A 373 9.51 -0.10 -17.17
N ASP A 374 9.35 0.28 -15.91
CA ASP A 374 8.70 1.51 -15.46
C ASP A 374 9.24 1.94 -14.08
N TYR A 375 8.77 3.09 -13.58
CA TYR A 375 9.12 3.62 -12.27
C TYR A 375 7.90 4.18 -11.54
N LEU A 376 7.41 3.43 -10.56
CA LEU A 376 6.23 3.75 -9.76
C LEU A 376 6.55 4.33 -8.37
N GLY A 377 7.80 4.75 -8.15
CA GLY A 377 8.27 5.16 -6.83
C GLY A 377 8.58 3.94 -5.95
N TYR A 378 8.21 4.02 -4.68
CA TYR A 378 8.55 3.03 -3.67
C TYR A 378 7.40 2.08 -3.36
N PHE A 379 7.74 0.87 -2.93
CA PHE A 379 6.80 -0.08 -2.34
C PHE A 379 7.25 -0.39 -0.91
N VAL A 380 6.40 -0.09 0.08
CA VAL A 380 6.66 -0.43 1.49
C VAL A 380 5.73 -1.55 1.95
N PRO A 381 6.18 -2.43 2.86
CA PRO A 381 5.27 -3.31 3.58
C PRO A 381 4.27 -2.49 4.41
N ARG A 382 3.08 -3.03 4.63
CA ARG A 382 1.94 -2.33 5.25
C ARG A 382 2.28 -1.70 6.60
N HIS A 383 3.06 -2.39 7.43
CA HIS A 383 3.45 -1.90 8.76
C HIS A 383 4.31 -0.63 8.73
N LEU A 384 4.96 -0.31 7.60
CA LEU A 384 5.76 0.90 7.43
C LEU A 384 4.99 2.06 6.78
N TYR A 385 3.73 1.86 6.38
CA TYR A 385 2.95 2.86 5.66
C TYR A 385 2.60 4.08 6.51
N ALA A 386 2.35 3.88 7.81
CA ALA A 386 2.06 4.94 8.78
C ALA A 386 3.30 5.77 9.16
N ASP A 387 4.50 5.19 9.05
CA ASP A 387 5.77 5.85 9.39
C ASP A 387 6.21 6.75 8.25
N LEU A 388 5.91 8.06 8.30
CA LEU A 388 6.25 9.01 7.23
C LEU A 388 7.78 9.19 7.11
N THR A 389 8.37 8.33 6.28
CA THR A 389 9.76 8.28 5.84
C THR A 389 9.80 8.57 4.35
N TYR A 390 11.00 8.65 3.76
CA TYR A 390 11.09 8.92 2.32
C TYR A 390 10.39 7.82 1.50
N GLU A 391 10.63 6.55 1.84
CA GLU A 391 10.06 5.40 1.13
C GLU A 391 8.53 5.35 1.25
N SER A 392 7.99 5.54 2.45
CA SER A 392 6.54 5.52 2.63
C SER A 392 5.88 6.74 1.98
N ALA A 393 6.48 7.94 2.07
CA ALA A 393 5.99 9.13 1.37
C ALA A 393 5.93 8.91 -0.16
N MET A 394 6.86 8.14 -0.71
CA MET A 394 6.89 7.83 -2.14
C MET A 394 6.16 6.53 -2.51
N THR A 395 5.36 5.97 -1.59
CA THR A 395 4.41 4.88 -1.85
C THR A 395 3.01 5.48 -2.04
N PHE A 396 2.47 5.35 -3.26
CA PHE A 396 1.25 6.09 -3.66
C PHE A 396 -0.05 5.30 -3.59
N PHE A 397 0.01 3.97 -3.48
CA PHE A 397 -1.13 3.09 -3.76
C PHE A 397 -1.83 2.52 -2.51
N GLY A 398 -1.61 3.12 -1.34
CA GLY A 398 -2.23 2.69 -0.08
C GLY A 398 -1.46 1.56 0.64
N PRO A 399 -1.88 1.21 1.86
CA PRO A 399 -1.27 0.12 2.64
C PRO A 399 -1.48 -1.27 2.00
N GLY A 400 -2.57 -1.46 1.25
CA GLY A 400 -2.88 -2.70 0.52
C GLY A 400 -1.99 -2.96 -0.71
N THR A 401 -1.04 -2.07 -1.00
CA THR A 401 -0.05 -2.27 -2.07
C THR A 401 0.79 -3.53 -1.85
N GLU A 402 1.04 -3.92 -0.60
CA GLU A 402 1.78 -5.14 -0.25
C GLU A 402 1.10 -6.40 -0.81
N ASP A 403 -0.21 -6.55 -0.61
CA ASP A 403 -0.97 -7.71 -1.09
C ASP A 403 -1.02 -7.72 -2.62
N TRP A 404 -1.33 -6.56 -3.22
CA TRP A 404 -1.32 -6.39 -4.68
C TRP A 404 0.03 -6.82 -5.26
N PHE A 405 1.14 -6.40 -4.66
CA PHE A 405 2.49 -6.71 -5.12
C PHE A 405 2.73 -8.22 -5.18
N TYR A 406 2.41 -8.94 -4.10
CA TYR A 406 2.57 -10.39 -4.06
C TYR A 406 1.67 -11.10 -5.07
N GLU A 407 0.38 -10.76 -5.10
CA GLU A 407 -0.60 -11.35 -6.03
C GLU A 407 -0.19 -11.15 -7.49
N GLN A 408 0.27 -9.95 -7.85
CA GLN A 408 0.64 -9.66 -9.23
C GLN A 408 1.89 -10.45 -9.65
N PHE A 409 2.93 -10.52 -8.82
CA PHE A 409 4.16 -11.23 -9.17
C PHE A 409 4.04 -12.76 -9.05
N GLU A 410 3.21 -13.27 -8.16
CA GLU A 410 2.89 -14.70 -8.09
C GLU A 410 2.12 -15.16 -9.34
N SER A 411 1.19 -14.34 -9.83
CA SER A 411 0.37 -14.70 -10.99
C SER A 411 1.12 -14.86 -12.33
N VAL A 412 2.38 -14.41 -12.40
CA VAL A 412 3.24 -14.60 -13.58
C VAL A 412 4.26 -15.74 -13.40
N MET A 413 4.23 -16.46 -12.27
CA MET A 413 5.02 -17.68 -12.05
C MET A 413 4.37 -18.87 -12.75
N THR A 414 5.16 -19.69 -13.44
CA THR A 414 4.64 -20.89 -14.14
C THR A 414 4.85 -22.19 -13.36
N ARG A 415 5.70 -22.20 -12.33
CA ARG A 415 5.98 -23.39 -11.52
C ARG A 415 5.10 -23.49 -10.29
N GLY A 416 4.81 -24.75 -9.93
CA GLY A 416 4.27 -25.12 -8.63
C GLY A 416 3.02 -24.34 -8.25
N ALA A 417 2.08 -24.16 -9.19
CA ALA A 417 0.84 -23.45 -8.95
C ALA A 417 0.24 -23.87 -7.60
N ALA A 418 0.31 -22.98 -6.62
CA ALA A 418 -0.50 -23.12 -5.42
C ALA A 418 -1.95 -23.18 -5.92
N ALA A 419 -2.74 -24.10 -5.38
CA ALA A 419 -4.19 -23.96 -5.54
C ALA A 419 -4.51 -22.58 -4.97
N PRO A 420 -5.16 -21.67 -5.73
CA PRO A 420 -5.54 -20.39 -5.16
C PRO A 420 -6.36 -20.70 -3.91
N ASP A 421 -6.04 -20.01 -2.81
CA ASP A 421 -6.88 -20.09 -1.63
C ASP A 421 -8.33 -19.85 -2.08
N PRO A 422 -9.29 -20.65 -1.60
CA PRO A 422 -10.68 -20.49 -2.02
C PRO A 422 -11.09 -19.05 -1.72
N VAL A 423 -11.28 -18.26 -2.78
CA VAL A 423 -11.76 -16.89 -2.68
C VAL A 423 -13.10 -16.97 -1.97
N GLU A 424 -13.17 -16.42 -0.76
CA GLU A 424 -14.41 -16.39 -0.01
C GLU A 424 -15.45 -15.65 -0.86
N ALA A 425 -16.57 -16.32 -1.16
CA ALA A 425 -17.60 -15.69 -1.98
C ALA A 425 -18.11 -14.44 -1.26
N PHE A 426 -17.99 -13.28 -1.90
CA PHE A 426 -18.48 -12.03 -1.35
C PHE A 426 -19.97 -12.14 -1.00
N LYS A 427 -20.31 -11.83 0.26
CA LYS A 427 -21.68 -11.77 0.75
C LYS A 427 -22.05 -10.33 1.05
N GLU A 428 -23.15 -9.86 0.49
CA GLU A 428 -23.70 -8.55 0.85
C GLU A 428 -24.12 -8.49 2.31
N ALA A 429 -23.98 -7.32 2.93
CA ALA A 429 -24.43 -7.10 4.30
C ALA A 429 -25.97 -7.02 4.36
N PRO A 430 -26.62 -7.76 5.29
CA PRO A 430 -28.03 -7.57 5.57
C PRO A 430 -28.34 -6.15 6.06
N VAL A 431 -29.44 -5.57 5.57
CA VAL A 431 -29.91 -4.23 5.94
C VAL A 431 -31.37 -4.29 6.39
N GLU A 432 -31.64 -3.70 7.55
CA GLU A 432 -32.97 -3.53 8.11
C GLU A 432 -33.30 -2.04 8.27
N THR A 433 -34.52 -1.64 7.90
CA THR A 433 -34.97 -0.25 8.02
C THR A 433 -35.38 0.06 9.46
N LEU A 434 -34.84 1.14 10.01
CA LEU A 434 -35.24 1.70 11.31
C LEU A 434 -35.99 3.02 11.10
N ASP A 435 -36.71 3.48 12.12
CA ASP A 435 -37.36 4.79 12.07
C ASP A 435 -36.29 5.91 12.07
N GLY A 436 -36.12 6.57 10.93
CA GLY A 436 -35.10 7.60 10.71
C GLY A 436 -33.67 7.07 10.46
N GLY A 437 -33.46 5.75 10.31
CA GLY A 437 -32.13 5.17 10.13
C GLY A 437 -32.13 3.73 9.57
N SER A 438 -31.01 3.03 9.73
CA SER A 438 -30.85 1.64 9.30
C SER A 438 -30.02 0.81 10.27
N LEU A 439 -30.24 -0.50 10.31
CA LEU A 439 -29.38 -1.48 10.94
C LEU A 439 -28.67 -2.27 9.85
N VAL A 440 -27.34 -2.37 9.93
CA VAL A 440 -26.50 -3.13 9.00
C VAL A 440 -25.73 -4.19 9.77
N THR A 441 -25.69 -5.42 9.25
CA THR A 441 -24.87 -6.50 9.85
C THR A 441 -23.64 -6.77 8.99
N LEU A 442 -22.45 -6.54 9.55
CA LEU A 442 -21.15 -6.82 8.91
C LEU A 442 -20.55 -8.10 9.50
N SER A 443 -20.00 -8.98 8.66
CA SER A 443 -19.44 -10.26 9.09
C SER A 443 -18.30 -10.75 8.20
N GLY A 444 -17.47 -11.64 8.74
CA GLY A 444 -16.29 -12.21 8.07
C GLY A 444 -15.03 -11.42 8.35
N SER A 445 -14.02 -11.62 7.49
CA SER A 445 -12.69 -11.01 7.64
C SER A 445 -12.77 -9.47 7.70
N PRO A 446 -11.78 -8.80 8.30
CA PRO A 446 -11.79 -7.34 8.39
C PRO A 446 -11.99 -6.65 7.05
N GLN A 447 -11.26 -7.10 6.03
CA GLN A 447 -11.38 -6.58 4.67
C GLN A 447 -12.77 -6.85 4.06
N HIS A 448 -13.37 -8.03 4.31
CA HIS A 448 -14.73 -8.32 3.86
C HIS A 448 -15.78 -7.42 4.51
N ARG A 449 -15.68 -7.15 5.81
CA ARG A 449 -16.59 -6.22 6.52
C ARG A 449 -16.45 -4.80 6.00
N GLY A 450 -15.21 -4.38 5.74
CA GLY A 450 -14.90 -3.12 5.06
C GLY A 450 -15.60 -3.04 3.71
N LEU A 451 -15.40 -4.05 2.87
CA LEU A 451 -15.96 -4.12 1.52
C LEU A 451 -17.49 -4.13 1.51
N GLN A 452 -18.11 -4.87 2.42
CA GLN A 452 -19.56 -4.87 2.66
C GLN A 452 -20.09 -3.45 2.92
N ARG A 453 -19.46 -2.72 3.84
CA ARG A 453 -19.83 -1.36 4.19
C ARG A 453 -19.59 -0.38 3.04
N GLY A 454 -18.42 -0.47 2.42
CA GLY A 454 -18.02 0.37 1.30
C GLY A 454 -18.99 0.24 0.11
N ASN A 455 -19.36 -0.99 -0.25
CA ASN A 455 -20.32 -1.28 -1.33
C ASN A 455 -21.74 -0.79 -1.00
N LEU A 456 -22.17 -1.01 0.24
CA LEU A 456 -23.52 -0.60 0.66
C LEU A 456 -23.69 0.92 0.66
N PHE A 457 -22.63 1.67 1.02
CA PHE A 457 -22.68 3.12 1.19
C PHE A 457 -21.86 3.90 0.17
N THR A 458 -21.49 3.30 -0.97
CA THR A 458 -20.60 3.90 -1.98
C THR A 458 -20.99 5.34 -2.32
N ALA A 459 -22.26 5.56 -2.71
CA ALA A 459 -22.74 6.88 -3.13
C ALA A 459 -22.68 7.92 -2.00
N ASP A 460 -22.95 7.50 -0.76
CA ASP A 460 -22.95 8.40 0.40
C ASP A 460 -21.51 8.78 0.78
N ILE A 461 -20.60 7.78 0.82
CA ILE A 461 -19.18 7.98 1.11
C ILE A 461 -18.54 8.90 0.07
N GLN A 462 -18.77 8.65 -1.22
CA GLN A 462 -18.26 9.49 -2.31
C GLN A 462 -18.79 10.92 -2.23
N MET A 463 -20.09 11.10 -1.98
CA MET A 463 -20.69 12.43 -1.79
C MET A 463 -20.02 13.17 -0.61
N ARG A 464 -19.73 12.49 0.50
CA ARG A 464 -19.07 13.13 1.65
C ARG A 464 -17.62 13.47 1.39
N TYR A 465 -16.88 12.58 0.74
CA TYR A 465 -15.51 12.85 0.31
C TYR A 465 -15.47 14.11 -0.57
N GLU A 466 -16.34 14.20 -1.57
CA GLU A 466 -16.44 15.36 -2.46
C GLU A 466 -16.75 16.65 -1.67
N GLN A 467 -17.78 16.63 -0.83
CA GLN A 467 -18.26 17.81 -0.10
C GLN A 467 -17.30 18.31 0.99
N ARG A 468 -16.60 17.40 1.68
CA ARG A 468 -15.82 17.74 2.88
C ARG A 468 -14.33 17.85 2.63
N VAL A 469 -13.82 17.08 1.67
CA VAL A 469 -12.39 17.01 1.38
C VAL A 469 -12.11 17.78 0.09
N VAL A 470 -12.66 17.33 -1.03
CA VAL A 470 -12.32 17.88 -2.36
C VAL A 470 -12.72 19.35 -2.46
N GLN A 471 -13.96 19.71 -2.08
CA GLN A 471 -14.42 21.10 -2.12
C GLN A 471 -13.64 22.00 -1.16
N SER A 472 -13.32 21.52 0.04
CA SER A 472 -12.56 22.29 1.04
C SER A 472 -11.15 22.63 0.54
N VAL A 473 -10.49 21.68 -0.12
CA VAL A 473 -9.19 21.89 -0.77
C VAL A 473 -9.33 22.82 -1.98
N ALA A 474 -10.34 22.59 -2.84
CA ALA A 474 -10.55 23.39 -4.06
C ALA A 474 -10.87 24.85 -3.77
N GLN A 475 -11.57 25.13 -2.66
CA GLN A 475 -11.86 26.49 -2.18
C GLN A 475 -10.67 27.13 -1.45
N GLY A 476 -9.55 26.43 -1.33
CA GLY A 476 -8.33 26.89 -0.66
C GLY A 476 -8.41 26.87 0.87
N THR A 477 -9.50 26.35 1.43
CA THR A 477 -9.74 26.43 2.87
C THR A 477 -8.88 25.49 3.71
N TRP A 478 -8.30 24.47 3.08
CA TRP A 478 -7.33 23.54 3.67
C TRP A 478 -5.89 23.78 3.15
N LEU A 479 -5.66 24.82 2.34
CA LEU A 479 -4.33 25.09 1.79
C LEU A 479 -3.52 26.02 2.71
N PRO A 480 -2.22 25.75 2.93
CA PRO A 480 -1.36 26.66 3.68
C PRO A 480 -1.25 28.04 3.01
N GLU A 481 -1.35 29.12 3.79
CA GLU A 481 -1.26 30.49 3.28
C GLU A 481 0.17 30.92 2.84
N GLY A 482 1.18 30.05 2.90
CA GLY A 482 2.59 30.40 2.67
C GLY A 482 3.44 29.29 2.02
N GLY A 483 4.70 29.62 1.70
CA GLY A 483 5.68 28.66 1.19
C GLY A 483 5.46 28.23 -0.25
N PHE A 484 5.80 26.96 -0.54
CA PHE A 484 5.72 26.32 -1.86
C PHE A 484 4.37 26.59 -2.57
N TRP A 485 3.25 26.53 -1.83
CA TRP A 485 1.88 26.69 -2.35
C TRP A 485 1.58 28.04 -3.02
N LYS A 486 2.22 29.13 -2.58
CA LYS A 486 2.09 30.46 -3.22
C LYS A 486 2.90 30.60 -4.51
N SER A 487 3.90 29.74 -4.70
CA SER A 487 4.84 29.79 -5.83
C SER A 487 4.51 28.82 -6.97
N ILE A 488 3.44 28.03 -6.83
CA ILE A 488 3.01 27.09 -7.86
C ILE A 488 2.45 27.86 -9.06
N PRO A 489 2.93 27.61 -10.29
CA PRO A 489 2.39 28.25 -11.49
C PRO A 489 0.90 27.97 -11.70
N SER A 490 0.17 28.96 -12.24
CA SER A 490 -1.30 28.89 -12.41
C SER A 490 -1.81 27.79 -13.34
N PHE A 491 -0.93 27.19 -14.16
CA PHE A 491 -1.28 26.07 -15.04
C PHE A 491 -1.26 24.70 -14.34
N VAL A 492 -0.80 24.62 -13.08
CA VAL A 492 -0.79 23.39 -12.28
C VAL A 492 -2.14 23.23 -11.56
N ASN A 493 -2.72 22.04 -11.60
CA ASN A 493 -3.94 21.72 -10.85
C ASN A 493 -3.63 21.58 -9.35
N VAL A 494 -3.64 22.73 -8.64
CA VAL A 494 -3.30 22.81 -7.21
C VAL A 494 -4.15 21.89 -6.35
N PRO A 495 -5.49 21.77 -6.52
CA PRO A 495 -6.29 20.87 -5.69
C PRO A 495 -5.87 19.40 -5.76
N VAL A 496 -5.58 18.88 -6.96
CA VAL A 496 -5.15 17.48 -7.12
C VAL A 496 -3.80 17.25 -6.45
N LEU A 497 -2.85 18.17 -6.62
CA LEU A 497 -1.55 18.11 -5.95
C LEU A 497 -1.69 18.19 -4.43
N ALA A 498 -2.55 19.09 -3.94
CA ALA A 498 -2.81 19.28 -2.51
C ALA A 498 -3.41 18.04 -1.85
N LEU A 499 -4.37 17.37 -2.50
CA LEU A 499 -4.94 16.14 -1.98
C LEU A 499 -3.89 15.04 -1.78
N ALA A 500 -2.96 14.87 -2.74
CA ALA A 500 -1.88 13.90 -2.60
C ALA A 500 -0.96 14.23 -1.42
N PHE A 501 -0.53 15.49 -1.28
CA PHE A 501 0.32 15.92 -0.15
C PHE A 501 -0.38 15.83 1.20
N MET A 502 -1.67 16.16 1.27
CA MET A 502 -2.47 16.02 2.48
C MET A 502 -2.64 14.55 2.86
N GLY A 503 -2.94 13.68 1.88
CA GLY A 503 -3.02 12.24 2.07
C GLY A 503 -1.73 11.71 2.70
N MET A 504 -0.58 12.02 2.09
CA MET A 504 0.74 11.65 2.62
C MET A 504 0.99 12.22 4.03
N GLY A 505 0.74 13.52 4.24
CA GLY A 505 0.95 14.19 5.53
C GLY A 505 0.05 13.67 6.65
N SER A 506 -1.09 13.07 6.31
CA SER A 506 -2.04 12.50 7.26
C SER A 506 -1.68 11.10 7.75
N ARG A 507 -0.70 10.42 7.16
CA ARG A 507 -0.40 9.00 7.44
C ARG A 507 0.11 8.75 8.86
N ASN A 508 0.78 9.72 9.48
CA ASN A 508 1.21 9.60 10.89
C ASN A 508 0.02 9.40 11.85
N LEU A 509 -1.18 9.84 11.48
CA LEU A 509 -2.41 9.62 12.25
C LEU A 509 -2.88 8.16 12.20
N LEU A 510 -2.31 7.32 11.32
CA LEU A 510 -2.55 5.87 11.28
C LEU A 510 -1.72 5.10 12.32
N LYS A 511 -0.75 5.75 12.96
CA LYS A 511 0.11 5.10 13.94
C LYS A 511 -0.74 4.55 15.09
N ASP A 512 -0.43 3.33 15.53
CA ASP A 512 -1.14 2.61 16.58
C ASP A 512 -2.58 2.15 16.23
N ILE A 513 -3.08 2.41 15.02
CA ILE A 513 -4.30 1.76 14.52
C ILE A 513 -4.01 0.27 14.27
N SER A 514 -4.87 -0.63 14.75
CA SER A 514 -4.69 -2.07 14.53
C SER A 514 -4.68 -2.44 13.04
N LEU A 515 -3.96 -3.52 12.74
CA LEU A 515 -3.94 -4.10 11.39
C LEU A 515 -5.35 -4.48 10.93
N GLU A 516 -6.18 -5.02 11.82
CA GLU A 516 -7.56 -5.39 11.50
C GLU A 516 -8.40 -4.16 11.09
N LEU A 517 -8.35 -3.07 11.86
CA LEU A 517 -9.08 -1.87 11.50
C LEU A 517 -8.52 -1.23 10.22
N LEU A 518 -7.20 -1.29 10.01
CA LEU A 518 -6.58 -0.85 8.76
C LEU A 518 -7.11 -1.63 7.56
N GLN A 519 -7.20 -2.95 7.65
CA GLN A 519 -7.79 -3.82 6.62
C GLN A 519 -9.29 -3.58 6.41
N GLU A 520 -10.04 -3.31 7.48
CA GLU A 520 -11.45 -2.90 7.37
C GLU A 520 -11.59 -1.56 6.62
N MET A 521 -10.68 -0.61 6.83
CA MET A 521 -10.64 0.63 6.05
C MET A 521 -10.18 0.42 4.60
N GLU A 522 -9.24 -0.48 4.33
CA GLU A 522 -8.85 -0.89 2.97
C GLU A 522 -10.07 -1.42 2.21
N GLY A 523 -10.80 -2.38 2.79
CA GLY A 523 -12.02 -2.91 2.20
C GLY A 523 -13.09 -1.82 1.98
N MET A 524 -13.25 -0.91 2.95
CA MET A 524 -14.17 0.22 2.84
C MET A 524 -13.81 1.16 1.70
N ALA A 525 -12.51 1.45 1.50
CA ALA A 525 -12.02 2.28 0.40
C ALA A 525 -12.29 1.61 -0.96
N THR A 526 -12.00 0.31 -1.07
CA THR A 526 -12.29 -0.50 -2.25
C THR A 526 -13.79 -0.47 -2.60
N GLY A 527 -14.67 -0.75 -1.65
CA GLY A 527 -16.12 -0.74 -1.90
C GLY A 527 -16.67 0.66 -2.20
N ALA A 528 -16.08 1.70 -1.61
CA ALA A 528 -16.42 3.09 -1.91
C ALA A 528 -15.81 3.60 -3.22
N ARG A 529 -14.92 2.82 -3.86
CA ARG A 529 -14.15 3.20 -5.06
C ARG A 529 -13.37 4.50 -4.85
N LEU A 530 -12.72 4.60 -3.69
CA LEU A 530 -11.84 5.71 -3.33
C LEU A 530 -10.41 5.19 -3.14
N PRO A 531 -9.38 5.99 -3.46
CA PRO A 531 -8.04 5.76 -2.93
C PRO A 531 -8.07 5.67 -1.40
N PHE A 532 -7.25 4.81 -0.81
CA PHE A 532 -7.18 4.67 0.65
C PHE A 532 -6.92 6.01 1.34
N ASP A 533 -5.93 6.78 0.87
CA ASP A 533 -5.64 8.10 1.40
C ASP A 533 -6.84 9.07 1.26
N GLY A 534 -7.68 8.90 0.25
CA GLY A 534 -8.92 9.68 0.09
C GLY A 534 -9.97 9.34 1.16
N LEU A 535 -10.17 8.04 1.45
CA LEU A 535 -11.00 7.61 2.57
C LEU A 535 -10.41 8.10 3.91
N TRP A 536 -9.09 8.04 4.06
CA TRP A 536 -8.40 8.47 5.27
C TRP A 536 -8.53 9.98 5.50
N LEU A 537 -8.42 10.80 4.45
CA LEU A 537 -8.72 12.23 4.54
C LEU A 537 -10.18 12.48 4.92
N LEU A 538 -11.13 11.67 4.43
CA LEU A 538 -12.54 11.78 4.85
C LEU A 538 -12.71 11.43 6.34
N GLN A 539 -12.03 10.40 6.83
CA GLN A 539 -12.03 10.06 8.26
C GLN A 539 -11.52 11.23 9.13
N ASN A 540 -10.51 11.95 8.65
CA ASN A 540 -9.87 13.05 9.36
C ASN A 540 -10.44 14.44 9.01
N ALA A 541 -11.42 14.54 8.11
CA ALA A 541 -11.99 15.82 7.70
C ALA A 541 -12.48 16.68 8.89
N PRO A 542 -13.14 16.11 9.92
CA PRO A 542 -13.53 16.88 11.10
C PRO A 542 -12.34 17.45 11.89
N LEU A 543 -11.15 16.85 11.80
CA LEU A 543 -9.91 17.37 12.41
C LEU A 543 -9.29 18.49 11.58
N TYR A 544 -9.27 18.39 10.24
CA TYR A 544 -8.66 19.43 9.39
C TYR A 544 -9.47 20.73 9.33
N ASP A 545 -10.78 20.64 9.46
CA ASP A 545 -11.66 21.79 9.51
C ASP A 545 -11.44 22.71 10.73
N SER A 546 -10.58 22.33 11.69
CA SER A 546 -10.38 23.00 12.98
C SER A 546 -9.16 23.94 13.05
N ILE A 547 -8.88 24.74 12.01
CA ILE A 547 -7.75 25.72 11.94
C ILE A 547 -8.27 27.11 11.46
N ASP A 548 -7.52 28.20 11.65
CA ASP A 548 -7.78 29.20 12.71
C ASP A 548 -8.55 30.51 12.47
N ASP A 549 -9.25 30.76 11.37
CA ASP A 549 -10.43 31.63 11.52
C ASP A 549 -11.61 31.17 10.70
N LYS A 550 -12.36 30.26 11.34
CA LYS A 550 -13.78 30.03 11.12
C LYS A 550 -14.44 29.67 12.46
N ALA A 551 -14.78 30.68 13.25
CA ALA A 551 -15.45 30.60 14.57
C ALA A 551 -16.79 29.80 14.63
N LEU A 552 -17.19 29.10 13.56
CA LEU A 552 -18.36 28.21 13.49
C LEU A 552 -18.01 26.73 13.24
N LEU A 553 -16.74 26.40 12.99
CA LEU A 553 -16.29 25.04 12.64
C LEU A 553 -15.71 24.25 13.82
N TYR A 554 -15.59 24.88 15.00
CA TYR A 554 -15.30 24.22 16.28
C TYR A 554 -16.58 23.75 17.02
N ALA A 555 -17.63 23.41 16.28
CA ALA A 555 -18.77 22.70 16.85
C ALA A 555 -18.35 21.23 17.03
N ALA A 556 -17.70 20.92 18.15
CA ALA A 556 -17.52 19.54 18.60
C ALA A 556 -18.88 18.80 18.55
N PRO A 557 -18.91 17.47 18.34
CA PRO A 557 -20.11 16.72 18.67
C PRO A 557 -20.41 16.95 20.14
N ILE A 558 -21.36 17.85 20.43
CA ILE A 558 -21.75 18.10 21.80
C ILE A 558 -22.55 16.89 22.21
N CYS A 559 -21.98 16.07 23.07
CA CYS A 559 -22.67 14.90 23.54
C CYS A 559 -23.41 15.26 24.83
N THR A 560 -24.44 14.50 25.14
CA THR A 560 -24.92 14.44 26.53
C THR A 560 -24.91 12.98 26.89
N MET A 561 -24.02 12.57 27.77
CA MET A 561 -23.96 11.19 28.23
C MET A 561 -24.07 11.12 29.75
N ALA A 562 -24.79 10.11 30.25
CA ALA A 562 -24.91 9.82 31.66
C ALA A 562 -24.99 8.32 31.90
N ALA A 563 -24.34 7.84 32.96
CA ALA A 563 -24.55 6.50 33.50
C ALA A 563 -25.27 6.60 34.86
N VAL A 564 -26.23 5.69 35.08
CA VAL A 564 -26.96 5.56 36.34
C VAL A 564 -26.67 4.17 36.89
N ILE A 565 -26.26 4.08 38.16
CA ILE A 565 -25.77 2.84 38.76
C ILE A 565 -26.50 2.48 40.06
N GLY A 566 -26.61 1.19 40.34
CA GLY A 566 -27.10 0.64 41.61
C GLY A 566 -28.54 1.04 41.90
N LYS A 567 -28.83 1.46 43.15
CA LYS A 567 -30.19 1.77 43.60
C LYS A 567 -30.90 2.83 42.74
N ARG A 568 -30.15 3.78 42.16
CA ARG A 568 -30.71 4.81 41.27
C ARG A 568 -31.18 4.24 39.94
N ALA A 569 -30.60 3.13 39.47
CA ALA A 569 -30.96 2.43 38.23
C ALA A 569 -32.09 1.40 38.42
N GLY A 570 -32.59 1.24 39.66
CA GLY A 570 -33.67 0.32 39.96
C GLY A 570 -33.32 -1.13 39.63
N LYS A 571 -34.23 -1.82 38.94
CA LYS A 571 -34.09 -3.23 38.55
C LYS A 571 -32.99 -3.52 37.53
N GLU A 572 -32.58 -2.51 36.76
CA GLU A 572 -31.61 -2.70 35.68
C GLU A 572 -30.17 -2.69 36.20
N GLU A 573 -29.95 -2.19 37.42
CA GLU A 573 -28.65 -2.03 38.12
C GLU A 573 -27.64 -1.11 37.42
N LEU A 574 -27.72 -0.96 36.09
CA LEU A 574 -26.90 -0.08 35.26
C LEU A 574 -27.67 0.34 34.00
N ILE A 575 -27.86 1.64 33.80
CA ILE A 575 -28.48 2.22 32.59
C ILE A 575 -27.59 3.36 32.10
N ILE A 576 -27.32 3.41 30.80
CA ILE A 576 -26.53 4.48 30.18
C ILE A 576 -27.39 5.17 29.14
N GLY A 577 -27.40 6.51 29.15
CA GLY A 577 -28.10 7.33 28.18
C GLY A 577 -27.14 8.24 27.45
N ARG A 578 -27.28 8.35 26.13
CA ARG A 578 -26.46 9.24 25.30
C ARG A 578 -27.25 9.89 24.18
N ASN A 579 -27.05 11.19 24.00
CA ASN A 579 -27.26 11.88 22.72
C ASN A 579 -25.92 12.20 22.08
N LEU A 580 -25.84 11.97 20.76
CA LEU A 580 -24.77 12.50 19.92
C LEU A 580 -25.33 13.64 19.07
N ASP A 581 -24.81 14.85 19.27
CA ASP A 581 -25.07 15.97 18.37
C ASP A 581 -24.00 16.04 17.29
N TRP A 582 -24.40 16.38 16.08
CA TRP A 582 -23.53 16.62 14.95
C TRP A 582 -24.14 17.72 14.09
N ARG A 583 -23.36 18.77 13.79
CA ARG A 583 -23.88 19.94 13.07
C ARG A 583 -24.36 19.60 11.67
N LEU A 584 -23.65 18.72 10.95
CA LEU A 584 -23.99 18.33 9.59
C LEU A 584 -25.16 17.34 9.60
N GLN A 585 -26.01 17.39 8.58
CA GLN A 585 -27.03 16.35 8.38
C GLN A 585 -26.35 15.05 8.03
N GLU A 586 -26.76 13.93 8.64
CA GLU A 586 -26.14 12.61 8.46
C GLU A 586 -27.20 11.52 8.40
N LYS A 587 -26.91 10.44 7.67
CA LYS A 587 -27.73 9.23 7.73
C LYS A 587 -27.33 8.43 8.95
N GLY A 588 -28.28 8.24 9.86
CA GLY A 588 -28.12 7.41 11.04
C GLY A 588 -28.02 5.93 10.67
N VAL A 589 -26.97 5.27 11.16
CA VAL A 589 -26.80 3.83 10.99
C VAL A 589 -26.39 3.20 12.31
N VAL A 590 -27.00 2.05 12.61
CA VAL A 590 -26.48 1.10 13.58
C VAL A 590 -25.75 0.00 12.82
N THR A 591 -24.52 -0.28 13.20
CA THR A 591 -23.73 -1.37 12.64
C THR A 591 -23.60 -2.47 13.68
N LYS A 592 -24.13 -3.66 13.37
CA LYS A 592 -23.86 -4.90 14.10
C LYS A 592 -22.65 -5.57 13.47
N VAL A 593 -21.56 -5.69 14.21
CA VAL A 593 -20.31 -6.26 13.71
C VAL A 593 -20.12 -7.64 14.34
N LEU A 594 -19.92 -8.64 13.49
CA LEU A 594 -19.64 -10.02 13.84
C LEU A 594 -18.21 -10.35 13.36
N PRO A 595 -17.17 -10.02 14.16
CA PRO A 595 -15.80 -10.25 13.76
C PRO A 595 -15.41 -11.73 13.91
N ASP A 596 -14.41 -12.18 13.14
CA ASP A 596 -13.85 -13.53 13.26
C ASP A 596 -13.07 -13.70 14.58
N GLU A 597 -12.49 -12.61 15.10
CA GLU A 597 -11.76 -12.56 16.36
C GLU A 597 -12.30 -11.47 17.30
N GLY A 598 -12.28 -11.72 18.61
CA GLY A 598 -12.81 -10.79 19.61
C GLY A 598 -14.33 -10.90 19.81
N HIS A 599 -14.96 -9.79 20.19
CA HIS A 599 -16.34 -9.72 20.63
C HIS A 599 -17.24 -9.07 19.58
N ALA A 600 -18.42 -9.65 19.36
CA ALA A 600 -19.47 -8.98 18.58
C ALA A 600 -19.92 -7.69 19.29
N PHE A 601 -20.26 -6.66 18.53
CA PHE A 601 -20.71 -5.39 19.09
C PHE A 601 -21.72 -4.65 18.19
N LEU A 602 -22.50 -3.78 18.82
CA LEU A 602 -23.37 -2.81 18.16
C LEU A 602 -22.74 -1.42 18.29
N GLN A 603 -22.74 -0.66 17.19
CA GLN A 603 -22.36 0.75 17.22
C GLN A 603 -23.37 1.64 16.49
N ALA A 604 -23.73 2.78 17.08
CA ALA A 604 -24.43 3.85 16.39
C ALA A 604 -23.41 4.88 15.89
N GLY A 605 -23.48 5.22 14.59
CA GLY A 605 -22.55 6.13 13.95
C GLY A 605 -23.07 6.61 12.60
N PHE A 606 -22.13 6.85 11.68
CA PHE A 606 -22.41 7.35 10.33
C PHE A 606 -21.93 6.35 9.28
N THR A 607 -22.59 6.32 8.13
CA THR A 607 -22.26 5.47 6.97
C THR A 607 -20.77 5.50 6.59
N TRP A 608 -20.15 6.67 6.63
CA TRP A 608 -18.78 6.95 6.20
C TRP A 608 -17.70 6.78 7.28
N ASN A 609 -18.05 6.66 8.56
CA ASN A 609 -17.09 6.69 9.67
C ASN A 609 -16.68 5.28 10.12
N ALA A 610 -15.39 4.93 10.04
CA ALA A 610 -14.89 3.64 10.48
C ALA A 610 -14.59 3.58 12.00
N GLY A 611 -14.35 4.74 12.63
CA GLY A 611 -14.11 4.85 14.07
C GLY A 611 -15.36 4.61 14.92
N LEU A 612 -15.14 4.46 16.23
CA LEU A 612 -16.19 4.23 17.22
C LEU A 612 -16.65 5.52 17.89
N LEU A 613 -17.94 5.80 17.76
CA LEU A 613 -18.59 6.90 18.49
C LEU A 613 -19.33 6.35 19.70
N THR A 614 -20.38 5.55 19.49
CA THR A 614 -21.32 5.03 20.50
C THR A 614 -21.47 3.52 20.34
N ALA A 615 -21.05 2.72 21.32
CA ALA A 615 -21.09 1.26 21.15
C ALA A 615 -21.28 0.45 22.44
N MET A 616 -21.71 -0.79 22.27
CA MET A 616 -21.75 -1.83 23.29
C MET A 616 -21.37 -3.20 22.69
N ASN A 617 -20.56 -3.98 23.39
CA ASN A 617 -20.18 -5.35 22.98
C ASN A 617 -21.03 -6.44 23.64
N GLU A 618 -20.83 -7.69 23.23
CA GLU A 618 -21.54 -8.88 23.73
C GLU A 618 -21.21 -9.23 25.19
N LYS A 619 -20.26 -8.52 25.84
CA LYS A 619 -20.01 -8.61 27.28
C LYS A 619 -20.77 -7.55 28.07
N GLY A 620 -21.52 -6.67 27.40
CA GLY A 620 -22.19 -5.53 28.01
C GLY A 620 -21.25 -4.37 28.30
N LEU A 621 -20.00 -4.38 27.80
CA LEU A 621 -19.11 -3.22 27.90
C LEU A 621 -19.64 -2.13 26.95
N VAL A 622 -19.81 -0.92 27.48
CA VAL A 622 -20.27 0.27 26.77
C VAL A 622 -19.12 1.28 26.70
N LEU A 623 -18.88 1.81 25.50
CA LEU A 623 -17.94 2.90 25.25
C LEU A 623 -18.65 4.05 24.54
N CYS A 624 -18.49 5.25 25.08
CA CYS A 624 -19.01 6.47 24.46
C CYS A 624 -17.96 7.59 24.49
N VAL A 625 -17.62 8.14 23.32
CA VAL A 625 -16.65 9.24 23.20
C VAL A 625 -17.33 10.60 23.07
N GLU A 626 -16.78 11.60 23.76
CA GLU A 626 -17.15 13.01 23.64
C GLU A 626 -15.89 13.86 23.54
N ARG A 627 -15.79 14.71 22.51
CA ARG A 627 -14.66 15.65 22.37
C ARG A 627 -15.00 16.99 23.02
N LEU A 628 -14.07 17.51 23.82
CA LEU A 628 -14.10 18.86 24.35
C LEU A 628 -13.44 19.84 23.37
N HIS A 629 -13.53 21.14 23.63
CA HIS A 629 -12.93 22.14 22.75
C HIS A 629 -11.41 21.90 22.60
N PRO A 630 -10.88 21.94 21.37
CA PRO A 630 -9.46 21.75 21.15
C PRO A 630 -8.64 22.91 21.71
N GLU A 631 -7.39 22.65 22.06
CA GLU A 631 -6.38 23.70 22.12
C GLU A 631 -6.09 24.20 20.70
N VAL A 632 -6.03 25.50 20.55
CA VAL A 632 -5.96 26.19 19.27
C VAL A 632 -4.55 26.06 18.65
N GLY A 633 -4.47 25.73 17.35
CA GLY A 633 -3.34 26.13 16.51
C GLY A 633 -2.35 25.05 16.03
N GLN A 634 -2.57 23.75 16.25
CA GLN A 634 -1.67 22.68 15.74
C GLN A 634 -2.41 21.45 15.19
N LEU A 635 -1.89 20.89 14.10
CA LEU A 635 -2.34 19.59 13.58
C LEU A 635 -1.95 18.47 14.56
N PRO A 636 -2.83 17.50 14.82
CA PRO A 636 -2.50 16.37 15.69
C PRO A 636 -1.40 15.51 15.07
N GLU A 637 -0.53 14.94 15.92
CA GLU A 637 0.52 13.99 15.54
C GLU A 637 0.18 12.54 15.91
N LYS A 638 -1.00 12.30 16.50
CA LYS A 638 -1.42 11.03 17.12
C LYS A 638 -2.74 10.54 16.55
N ALA A 639 -2.98 9.23 16.62
CA ALA A 639 -4.22 8.64 16.14
C ALA A 639 -5.47 9.24 16.83
N PRO A 640 -6.56 9.48 16.07
CA PRO A 640 -7.81 9.93 16.67
C PRO A 640 -8.42 8.82 17.55
N LEU A 641 -8.87 9.22 18.75
CA LEU A 641 -9.27 8.27 19.79
C LEU A 641 -10.39 7.33 19.35
N GLU A 642 -11.31 7.77 18.50
CA GLU A 642 -12.40 6.93 17.96
C GLU A 642 -11.89 5.67 17.24
N PHE A 643 -10.73 5.71 16.59
CA PHE A 643 -10.15 4.54 15.93
C PHE A 643 -9.53 3.57 16.93
N LEU A 644 -8.95 4.08 18.02
CA LEU A 644 -8.37 3.26 19.09
C LEU A 644 -9.46 2.62 19.97
N LEU A 645 -10.57 3.33 20.18
CA LEU A 645 -11.75 2.79 20.87
C LEU A 645 -12.40 1.64 20.10
N ARG A 646 -12.31 1.64 18.77
CA ARG A 646 -12.84 0.57 17.94
C ARG A 646 -12.14 -0.77 18.21
N ASP A 647 -10.85 -0.76 18.53
CA ASP A 647 -10.14 -1.97 18.96
C ASP A 647 -10.53 -2.36 20.39
N ILE A 648 -10.65 -1.38 21.29
CA ILE A 648 -11.02 -1.64 22.70
C ILE A 648 -12.39 -2.30 22.78
N ILE A 649 -13.41 -1.84 22.05
CA ILE A 649 -14.75 -2.45 22.16
C ILE A 649 -14.77 -3.91 21.73
N GLN A 650 -13.92 -4.28 20.76
CA GLN A 650 -13.86 -5.62 20.21
C GLN A 650 -13.05 -6.57 21.09
N TYR A 651 -12.00 -6.09 21.76
CA TYR A 651 -11.07 -6.97 22.48
C TYR A 651 -11.10 -6.85 24.00
N ALA A 652 -11.66 -5.78 24.55
CA ALA A 652 -11.74 -5.64 26.00
C ALA A 652 -12.79 -6.60 26.58
N VAL A 653 -12.36 -7.41 27.55
CA VAL A 653 -13.19 -8.46 28.14
C VAL A 653 -14.02 -7.98 29.34
N SER A 654 -13.69 -6.81 29.90
CA SER A 654 -14.31 -6.24 31.10
C SER A 654 -14.19 -4.73 31.15
N TYR A 655 -14.88 -4.11 32.12
CA TYR A 655 -14.72 -2.69 32.46
C TYR A 655 -13.27 -2.38 32.86
N ALA A 656 -12.68 -3.20 33.75
CA ALA A 656 -11.32 -2.97 34.23
C ALA A 656 -10.27 -3.04 33.10
N ASP A 657 -10.39 -4.01 32.19
CA ASP A 657 -9.53 -4.15 31.02
C ASP A 657 -9.64 -2.93 30.08
N ALA A 658 -10.85 -2.43 29.84
CA ALA A 658 -11.06 -1.22 29.03
C ALA A 658 -10.39 0.02 29.63
N ILE A 659 -10.48 0.21 30.97
CA ILE A 659 -9.80 1.31 31.68
C ILE A 659 -8.27 1.17 31.56
N GLU A 660 -7.73 -0.02 31.78
CA GLU A 660 -6.28 -0.27 31.70
C GLU A 660 -5.74 0.02 30.29
N ARG A 661 -6.48 -0.37 29.24
CA ARG A 661 -6.13 -0.06 27.85
C ARG A 661 -6.14 1.44 27.60
N LEU A 662 -7.21 2.14 27.99
CA LEU A 662 -7.35 3.59 27.81
C LEU A 662 -6.22 4.38 28.48
N GLN A 663 -5.77 3.95 29.65
CA GLN A 663 -4.67 4.59 30.37
C GLN A 663 -3.30 4.46 29.69
N ARG A 664 -3.14 3.52 28.76
CA ARG A 664 -1.89 3.25 28.02
C ARG A 664 -1.86 3.87 26.63
N ILE A 665 -2.99 4.37 26.16
CA ILE A 665 -3.12 4.86 24.79
C ILE A 665 -2.46 6.23 24.63
N ASP A 666 -1.65 6.36 23.59
CA ASP A 666 -1.22 7.65 23.10
C ASP A 666 -2.31 8.26 22.20
N HIS A 667 -2.76 9.49 22.51
CA HIS A 667 -4.02 10.02 21.95
C HIS A 667 -3.99 11.53 21.69
N ILE A 668 -4.96 11.98 20.88
CA ILE A 668 -5.36 13.38 20.79
C ILE A 668 -6.09 13.79 22.09
N ARG A 669 -5.57 14.83 22.77
CA ARG A 669 -6.06 15.34 24.07
C ARG A 669 -7.48 15.94 23.98
N ASN A 670 -8.02 16.31 25.13
CA ASN A 670 -9.32 16.98 25.33
C ASN A 670 -10.51 16.12 24.89
N THR A 671 -10.48 14.85 25.25
CA THR A 671 -11.58 13.92 24.98
C THR A 671 -12.01 13.22 26.26
N HIS A 672 -13.30 13.00 26.44
CA HIS A 672 -13.87 12.20 27.52
C HIS A 672 -14.40 10.88 26.95
N VAL A 673 -14.13 9.77 27.64
CA VAL A 673 -14.67 8.45 27.30
C VAL A 673 -15.50 7.94 28.47
N LEU A 674 -16.80 7.78 28.29
CA LEU A 674 -17.63 7.02 29.21
C LEU A 674 -17.40 5.53 28.98
N VAL A 675 -16.99 4.84 30.03
CA VAL A 675 -16.77 3.39 30.09
C VAL A 675 -17.74 2.84 31.13
N ALA A 676 -18.58 1.88 30.76
CA ALA A 676 -19.50 1.24 31.69
C ALA A 676 -19.66 -0.24 31.38
N GLY A 677 -19.90 -1.06 32.40
CA GLY A 677 -20.09 -2.50 32.23
C GLY A 677 -20.26 -3.23 33.56
N MET A 678 -20.31 -4.55 33.49
CA MET A 678 -20.40 -5.42 34.67
C MET A 678 -19.01 -5.98 35.01
N GLU A 679 -18.60 -5.85 36.27
CA GLU A 679 -17.40 -6.49 36.82
C GLU A 679 -17.84 -7.65 37.72
N GLY A 680 -17.93 -8.85 37.14
CA GLY A 680 -18.69 -9.95 37.72
C GLY A 680 -20.18 -9.61 37.78
N GLN A 681 -20.75 -9.50 38.98
CA GLN A 681 -22.13 -9.06 39.20
C GLN A 681 -22.25 -7.57 39.56
N ASN A 682 -21.13 -6.84 39.64
CA ASN A 682 -21.15 -5.46 40.12
C ASN A 682 -21.18 -4.46 38.94
N PRO A 683 -22.16 -3.55 38.87
CA PRO A 683 -22.17 -2.52 37.85
C PRO A 683 -21.07 -1.47 38.11
N ARG A 684 -20.32 -1.10 37.07
CA ARG A 684 -19.27 -0.08 37.11
C ARG A 684 -19.46 0.93 35.98
N ALA A 685 -19.12 2.19 36.25
CA ALA A 685 -19.09 3.25 35.26
C ALA A 685 -18.05 4.32 35.64
N ALA A 686 -17.32 4.82 34.66
CA ALA A 686 -16.40 5.95 34.80
C ALA A 686 -16.34 6.81 33.54
N ILE A 687 -15.91 8.06 33.73
CA ILE A 687 -15.41 8.93 32.67
C ILE A 687 -13.88 8.90 32.73
N VAL A 688 -13.26 8.47 31.64
CA VAL A 688 -11.82 8.62 31.43
C VAL A 688 -11.58 9.96 30.74
N GLU A 689 -10.90 10.88 31.42
CA GLU A 689 -10.62 12.22 30.91
C GLU A 689 -9.21 12.23 30.29
N MET A 690 -9.16 12.38 28.97
CA MET A 690 -7.98 12.23 28.13
C MET A 690 -7.29 13.59 27.96
N GLY A 691 -6.63 14.06 29.03
CA GLY A 691 -5.91 15.35 29.07
C GLY A 691 -4.40 15.21 28.93
N GLU A 692 -3.62 16.14 29.51
CA GLU A 692 -2.16 15.95 29.64
C GLU A 692 -1.80 14.72 30.47
N THR A 693 -2.65 14.43 31.45
CA THR A 693 -2.64 13.19 32.23
C THR A 693 -4.00 12.54 32.04
N VAL A 694 -4.02 11.20 31.97
CA VAL A 694 -5.26 10.44 31.91
C VAL A 694 -5.79 10.28 33.34
N THR A 695 -6.98 10.82 33.60
CA THR A 695 -7.65 10.67 34.90
C THR A 695 -8.93 9.84 34.73
N VAL A 696 -9.37 9.20 35.82
CA VAL A 696 -10.57 8.36 35.85
C VAL A 696 -11.50 8.88 36.93
N ARG A 697 -12.73 9.24 36.54
CA ARG A 697 -13.78 9.73 37.44
C ARG A 697 -14.91 8.71 37.50
N GLU A 698 -15.10 8.10 38.66
CA GLU A 698 -16.18 7.14 38.91
C GLU A 698 -17.49 7.83 39.31
N ALA A 699 -18.60 7.07 39.30
CA ALA A 699 -19.91 7.58 39.68
C ALA A 699 -20.00 7.90 41.19
N GLU A 700 -20.52 9.08 41.52
CA GLU A 700 -20.87 9.49 42.89
C GLU A 700 -22.40 9.45 43.04
N ASP A 701 -22.91 8.93 44.17
CA ASP A 701 -24.35 8.86 44.49
C ASP A 701 -25.26 8.19 43.43
N GLY A 702 -24.69 7.27 42.63
CA GLY A 702 -25.42 6.49 41.66
C GLY A 702 -25.67 7.17 40.30
N VAL A 703 -25.09 8.35 40.06
CA VAL A 703 -25.21 9.08 38.78
C VAL A 703 -23.84 9.60 38.34
N LEU A 704 -23.50 9.39 37.07
CA LEU A 704 -22.26 9.86 36.47
C LEU A 704 -22.55 10.65 35.20
N LEU A 705 -22.11 11.90 35.14
CA LEU A 705 -22.21 12.76 33.95
C LEU A 705 -20.95 12.72 33.11
N GLY A 706 -21.09 12.76 31.79
CA GLY A 706 -20.00 12.87 30.82
C GLY A 706 -19.09 14.07 31.05
N VAL A 707 -19.69 15.23 31.34
CA VAL A 707 -18.98 16.46 31.69
C VAL A 707 -19.61 17.05 32.96
N LEU A 708 -18.77 17.47 33.90
CA LEU A 708 -19.23 18.22 35.07
C LEU A 708 -19.60 19.66 34.65
N PRO A 709 -20.73 20.22 35.10
CA PRO A 709 -21.10 21.62 34.82
C PRO A 709 -20.03 22.65 35.20
N GLU A 710 -19.13 22.27 36.10
CA GLU A 710 -18.01 23.07 36.59
C GLU A 710 -16.73 22.93 35.73
N ASN A 711 -16.68 22.04 34.74
CA ASN A 711 -15.49 21.81 33.91
C ASN A 711 -15.22 23.02 32.98
N VAL A 712 -14.15 23.75 33.25
CA VAL A 712 -13.76 24.99 32.54
C VAL A 712 -13.29 24.77 31.11
N GLN A 713 -12.86 23.57 30.75
CA GLN A 713 -12.47 23.21 29.37
C GLN A 713 -13.70 23.02 28.47
N ALA A 714 -14.89 22.83 29.06
CA ALA A 714 -16.13 22.70 28.33
C ALA A 714 -16.77 24.06 28.00
N SER A 715 -17.46 24.11 26.85
CA SER A 715 -18.16 25.30 26.37
C SER A 715 -19.24 25.76 27.37
N SER A 716 -19.58 27.05 27.35
CA SER A 716 -20.68 27.59 28.18
C SER A 716 -22.01 26.83 27.92
N ALA A 717 -22.29 26.52 26.66
CA ALA A 717 -23.48 25.76 26.28
C ALA A 717 -23.45 24.33 26.82
N THR A 718 -22.31 23.64 26.72
CA THR A 718 -22.09 22.28 27.26
C THR A 718 -22.31 22.26 28.76
N ARG A 719 -21.71 23.22 29.50
CA ARG A 719 -21.87 23.33 30.96
C ARG A 719 -23.33 23.52 31.38
N LYS A 720 -24.07 24.41 30.71
CA LYS A 720 -25.51 24.63 30.99
C LYS A 720 -26.37 23.41 30.67
N ARG A 721 -26.06 22.73 29.57
CA ARG A 721 -26.73 21.49 29.17
C ARG A 721 -26.56 20.40 30.22
N TYR A 722 -25.32 20.17 30.67
CA TYR A 722 -25.03 19.20 31.71
C TYR A 722 -25.58 19.62 33.09
N ALA A 723 -25.69 20.93 33.38
CA ALA A 723 -26.39 21.40 34.57
C ALA A 723 -27.88 21.00 34.54
N THR A 724 -28.53 21.17 33.39
CA THR A 724 -29.93 20.77 33.18
C THR A 724 -30.10 19.26 33.30
N ALA A 725 -29.19 18.48 32.70
CA ALA A 725 -29.19 17.02 32.83
C ALA A 725 -29.05 16.59 34.30
N ARG A 726 -28.14 17.22 35.06
CA ARG A 726 -27.96 16.96 36.51
C ARG A 726 -29.25 17.20 37.29
N GLU A 727 -29.92 18.33 37.05
CA GLU A 727 -31.18 18.67 37.71
C GLU A 727 -32.28 17.65 37.42
N LEU A 728 -32.48 17.30 36.15
CA LEU A 728 -33.50 16.33 35.72
C LEU A 728 -33.26 14.93 36.28
N LEU A 729 -31.99 14.48 36.29
CA LEU A 729 -31.62 13.18 36.86
C LEU A 729 -31.82 13.15 38.38
N ASN A 730 -31.49 14.23 39.09
CA ASN A 730 -31.63 14.33 40.54
C ASN A 730 -33.06 14.57 41.02
N ALA A 731 -33.95 15.06 40.16
CA ALA A 731 -35.37 15.18 40.47
C ALA A 731 -36.08 13.83 40.63
N GLN A 732 -35.47 12.73 40.16
CA GLN A 732 -36.03 11.39 40.21
C GLN A 732 -35.25 10.50 41.19
N PRO A 733 -35.93 9.92 42.20
CA PRO A 733 -35.27 9.05 43.19
C PRO A 733 -34.81 7.71 42.60
N GLU A 734 -35.51 7.23 41.57
CA GLU A 734 -35.18 6.04 40.77
C GLU A 734 -35.39 6.39 39.29
N LEU A 735 -34.43 6.03 38.44
CA LEU A 735 -34.40 6.36 37.03
C LEU A 735 -34.63 5.09 36.21
N SER A 736 -35.76 5.04 35.51
CA SER A 736 -36.07 3.97 34.57
C SER A 736 -35.53 4.27 33.16
N VAL A 737 -35.51 3.25 32.30
CA VAL A 737 -35.22 3.37 30.86
C VAL A 737 -36.10 4.45 30.21
N GLU A 738 -37.41 4.42 30.48
CA GLU A 738 -38.36 5.39 29.93
C GLU A 738 -38.11 6.81 30.42
N THR A 739 -37.76 6.96 31.71
CA THR A 739 -37.39 8.25 32.28
C THR A 739 -36.15 8.82 31.59
N LEU A 740 -35.13 7.99 31.36
CA LEU A 740 -33.90 8.41 30.70
C LEU A 740 -34.15 8.80 29.23
N LYS A 741 -34.97 8.03 28.49
CA LYS A 741 -35.41 8.40 27.14
C LYS A 741 -36.11 9.75 27.11
N GLN A 742 -37.00 10.02 28.06
CA GLN A 742 -37.70 11.31 28.14
C GLN A 742 -36.74 12.46 28.40
N ILE A 743 -35.76 12.29 29.30
CA ILE A 743 -34.72 13.30 29.57
C ILE A 743 -33.88 13.55 28.31
N LEU A 744 -33.42 12.49 27.65
CA LEU A 744 -32.60 12.60 26.43
C LEU A 744 -33.35 13.27 25.27
N THR A 745 -34.66 13.08 25.17
CA THR A 745 -35.45 13.54 24.01
C THR A 745 -36.30 14.77 24.31
N GLY A 746 -36.14 15.39 25.48
CA GLY A 746 -36.95 16.53 25.90
C GLY A 746 -38.46 16.22 25.93
N ALA A 747 -38.81 14.97 26.27
CA ALA A 747 -40.18 14.45 26.30
C ALA A 747 -40.98 14.66 25.00
N GLY A 748 -40.33 14.48 23.84
CA GLY A 748 -40.98 14.53 22.53
C GLY A 748 -41.21 15.95 21.97
N GLN A 749 -40.64 16.97 22.60
CA GLN A 749 -40.65 18.33 22.05
C GLN A 749 -39.83 18.41 20.75
N PRO A 750 -40.23 19.24 19.78
CA PRO A 750 -39.45 19.44 18.56
C PRO A 750 -38.03 19.92 18.85
N ALA A 751 -37.08 19.41 18.09
CA ALA A 751 -35.72 19.90 18.09
C ALA A 751 -35.68 21.38 17.64
N VAL A 752 -35.05 22.23 18.45
CA VAL A 752 -34.73 23.62 18.08
C VAL A 752 -33.23 23.80 18.07
N ASP A 753 -32.73 24.76 17.28
CA ASP A 753 -31.30 25.07 17.20
C ASP A 753 -30.85 25.84 18.46
N ASN A 754 -30.66 25.10 19.55
CA ASN A 754 -30.17 25.61 20.82
C ASN A 754 -29.28 24.55 21.49
N LEU A 755 -27.97 24.79 21.48
CA LEU A 755 -26.97 23.89 22.02
C LEU A 755 -27.00 23.78 23.55
N GLU A 756 -27.73 24.63 24.26
CA GLU A 756 -27.95 24.48 25.70
C GLU A 756 -28.96 23.36 26.03
N ARG A 757 -29.73 22.88 25.04
CA ARG A 757 -30.70 21.79 25.21
C ARG A 757 -30.09 20.41 24.97
N ILE A 758 -30.56 19.43 25.74
CA ILE A 758 -30.18 18.01 25.63
C ILE A 758 -30.61 17.42 24.27
N TRP A 759 -31.87 17.66 23.86
CA TRP A 759 -32.39 17.37 22.52
C TRP A 759 -32.47 18.66 21.71
N ASN A 760 -31.78 18.72 20.58
CA ASN A 760 -31.70 19.91 19.75
C ASN A 760 -31.59 19.56 18.25
N ALA A 761 -31.60 20.57 17.37
CA ALA A 761 -31.60 20.37 15.91
C ALA A 761 -30.33 19.67 15.38
N GLN A 762 -29.28 19.57 16.19
CA GLN A 762 -28.04 18.90 15.86
C GLN A 762 -28.00 17.46 16.38
N THR A 763 -28.94 17.02 17.22
CA THR A 763 -28.99 15.62 17.67
C THR A 763 -29.16 14.68 16.48
N ARG A 764 -28.32 13.64 16.37
CA ARG A 764 -28.34 12.65 15.28
C ARG A 764 -28.76 11.26 15.72
N HIS A 765 -28.47 10.89 16.95
CA HIS A 765 -29.02 9.69 17.55
C HIS A 765 -29.12 9.83 19.07
N SER A 766 -30.15 9.20 19.63
CA SER A 766 -30.32 9.01 21.06
C SER A 766 -30.25 7.52 21.35
N VAL A 767 -29.41 7.12 22.30
CA VAL A 767 -29.15 5.72 22.65
C VAL A 767 -29.32 5.53 24.14
N VAL A 768 -30.01 4.45 24.53
CA VAL A 768 -30.07 3.95 25.90
C VAL A 768 -29.53 2.51 25.91
N PHE A 769 -28.53 2.25 26.73
CA PHE A 769 -27.96 0.92 26.91
C PHE A 769 -28.45 0.29 28.21
N LEU A 770 -28.70 -1.02 28.15
CA LEU A 770 -28.91 -1.90 29.29
C LEU A 770 -27.82 -2.99 29.26
N PRO A 771 -26.63 -2.71 29.82
CA PRO A 771 -25.49 -3.64 29.80
C PRO A 771 -25.80 -5.04 30.28
N SER A 772 -26.50 -5.17 31.41
CA SER A 772 -26.86 -6.45 32.03
C SER A 772 -27.72 -7.33 31.13
N ALA A 773 -28.55 -6.70 30.28
CA ALA A 773 -29.40 -7.37 29.30
C ALA A 773 -28.77 -7.45 27.89
N GLN A 774 -27.61 -6.82 27.67
CA GLN A 774 -26.96 -6.69 26.36
C GLN A 774 -27.89 -6.07 25.31
N VAL A 775 -28.70 -5.10 25.75
CA VAL A 775 -29.66 -4.38 24.92
C VAL A 775 -29.22 -2.95 24.65
N MET A 776 -29.35 -2.53 23.41
CA MET A 776 -29.21 -1.15 22.95
C MET A 776 -30.55 -0.68 22.39
N GLU A 777 -31.10 0.39 22.94
CA GLU A 777 -32.27 1.06 22.37
C GLU A 777 -31.85 2.36 21.70
N VAL A 778 -32.24 2.55 20.45
CA VAL A 778 -31.76 3.66 19.61
C VAL A 778 -32.91 4.34 18.87
N ALA A 779 -32.86 5.67 18.83
CA ALA A 779 -33.76 6.48 18.04
C ALA A 779 -32.98 7.50 17.21
N PHE A 780 -33.44 7.70 15.98
CA PHE A 780 -32.94 8.73 15.06
C PHE A 780 -33.97 9.87 14.94
N PRO A 781 -33.56 11.11 14.67
CA PRO A 781 -34.50 12.17 14.34
C PRO A 781 -35.20 11.86 13.01
N VAL A 782 -36.51 12.11 12.96
CA VAL A 782 -37.32 12.03 11.73
C VAL A 782 -37.37 13.39 11.03
N PRO A 783 -37.77 13.47 9.74
CA PRO A 783 -37.77 14.73 8.97
C PRO A 783 -38.53 15.91 9.62
N SER A 784 -39.48 15.65 10.52
CA SER A 784 -40.20 16.66 11.30
C SER A 784 -39.37 17.32 12.41
N GLY A 785 -38.15 16.84 12.68
CA GLY A 785 -37.30 17.31 13.78
C GLY A 785 -37.71 16.76 15.16
N THR A 786 -38.67 15.82 15.22
CA THR A 786 -39.01 15.08 16.44
C THR A 786 -38.16 13.81 16.55
N VAL A 787 -38.08 13.24 17.75
CA VAL A 787 -37.45 11.92 17.93
C VAL A 787 -38.29 10.83 17.24
N GLY A 788 -37.65 9.94 16.50
CA GLY A 788 -38.27 8.73 15.98
C GLY A 788 -38.54 7.70 17.08
N LYS A 789 -39.15 6.58 16.69
CA LYS A 789 -39.40 5.47 17.61
C LYS A 789 -38.09 4.81 18.03
N PHE A 790 -37.90 4.64 19.34
CA PHE A 790 -36.81 3.80 19.86
C PHE A 790 -36.97 2.36 19.36
N THR A 791 -35.92 1.85 18.73
CA THR A 791 -35.80 0.46 18.32
C THR A 791 -34.91 -0.27 19.31
N ARG A 792 -35.38 -1.40 19.83
CA ARG A 792 -34.64 -2.27 20.75
C ARG A 792 -33.83 -3.30 19.96
N LEU A 793 -32.52 -3.31 20.19
CA LEU A 793 -31.55 -4.18 19.53
C LEU A 793 -30.79 -5.01 20.57
N SER A 794 -30.50 -6.27 20.26
CA SER A 794 -29.78 -7.19 21.15
C SER A 794 -28.62 -7.86 20.43
N LEU A 795 -27.53 -8.07 21.17
CA LEU A 795 -26.41 -8.92 20.74
C LEU A 795 -26.62 -10.39 21.11
N SER A 796 -27.50 -10.68 22.07
CA SER A 796 -27.86 -12.05 22.43
C SER A 796 -29.02 -12.57 21.57
N GLU A 797 -28.95 -13.82 21.12
CA GLU A 797 -30.08 -14.54 20.48
C GLU A 797 -31.22 -14.86 21.46
N LYS A 798 -31.07 -14.49 22.73
CA LYS A 798 -32.13 -14.66 23.72
C LYS A 798 -33.18 -13.58 23.51
N ASN A 799 -34.28 -13.95 22.86
CA ASN A 799 -35.53 -13.22 22.95
C ASN A 799 -35.90 -13.09 24.44
N TYR A 800 -35.67 -11.93 25.02
CA TYR A 800 -36.31 -11.55 26.27
C TYR A 800 -37.59 -10.81 25.89
N ASP A 801 -38.67 -11.60 25.79
CA ASP A 801 -40.05 -11.13 25.67
C ASP A 801 -40.50 -10.31 26.89
#